data_AF-E0Q8E1-F1
#
_entry.id   AF-E0Q8E1-F1
#
_cell.length_a   1.000
_cell.length_b   1.000
_cell.length_c   1.000
_cell.angle_alpha   90.00
_cell.angle_beta   90.00
_cell.angle_gamma   90.00
#
_symmetry.space_group_name_H-M   'P 1'
#
loop_
_entity.id
_entity.type
_entity.pdbx_description
1 polymer ?
#
loop_
_entity_poly.entity_id
_entity_poly.type
_entity_poly.pdbx_seq_one_letter_code
_entity_poly.pdbx_strand_id
1 'polypeptide(L)'
;MKHGSSIQNNGGGYRFVASLLAVVALIVASLIPPSVHVAKADDDASAASVTPTVSVSDYTGLANAINGSQSAVIAITGKIAFTGQITLNQGKKITLVSDASACSTACELTYASGNDFSLFNVIGDSSLTFGGGTEDTNKLSFSNHSNGRLVQVGSASDKASDKGTVTINGGTYNKNGRDSNTTGDGNIAYVFKNGNLTINGGDFKNNYASAASGSTTIGVTRSGGAVVRSSGSVTINGGTFYQNYTGQNYTGQNGEDNVTFHGGGAIWSEGTLIVNGGLFSANKSYAANVNSEYKIKRPAGGGAIWAAGRLVVNGGTFQDNWQMGNKDLYGTGGGAIYFGDGTQNEDYNGTMIINGGTFDSNRSMQDGGAIFVTWNCTAVFQQGTFVNNWSNRLGGAVYTEEDSTSYVTNAVAYENYAGHFGGGLWLCPSGKGVTSKHGGMALFANEANVKYDRTETGAEIRQDTIDNKDYGYSGSQDRGVTGAGDDFSIMYPSKSGQTNYFQLSVEWFTGDTITWHDDGQPTSKANGYLYTADALSVNAMSRPDGGVGYTSDTTLDPGGSNDFGYGLKVTASVRAQQNAINQAFITFTKNTARLSGGAFGSNGVVTFTKVYDVNWNKVSSADTGKKLAGSEWLLVARNDDGIDGEVKSGPAHLDFGLVGKCDITDSGSITPKKGEWCQVPNDASVTDGYYSEFKGKYVTVVEDNGLLDQNNNPGEFKVKDLREGKYWLKEYQAPNGYMQSGKTYTFDIVDNEQSTISISVDDGKTTGTVLSDNVSITNTPYGGVSWSKVDSTDGMTVLSGSEWKLQDANGNDIQGAGNITDCTDKCSASQDNPYQDVDSAKDSFKLTYLPLGTYRLVETKAPKGYNLPDGTQVYYTFTIDKDDDDRMNAKLCKADGVTEVTENKVPNDRTKGSVIWYKTDSTKEGKGDDARLKGSEWSLTQTKDWKGSNIATDKRTAIAVTDCFNDTGCSAASKDQAKEAGKFQLKNLDWGTYELVETKAPAGFHKSETTYTFVIDKDYTGPAEIQIKNGTDSVTGNIITNTPITVNSLPFTGTGSQTPRMFLPYVLGTVGAGLAVGLGLHVARRRMARQG
;
A
#
# COMPACT_ATOMS: atom_id res chain seq x y z
N MET A 1 43.42 -33.94 -31.17
CA MET A 1 44.64 -33.32 -31.73
C MET A 1 45.36 -32.57 -30.61
N LYS A 2 46.70 -32.62 -30.64
CA LYS A 2 47.69 -32.00 -29.72
C LYS A 2 47.48 -30.46 -29.61
N HIS A 3 47.91 -29.66 -28.62
CA HIS A 3 49.08 -29.56 -27.71
C HIS A 3 48.66 -28.65 -26.52
N GLY A 4 49.09 -28.84 -25.25
CA GLY A 4 50.34 -28.31 -24.62
C GLY A 4 50.18 -26.82 -24.20
N SER A 5 50.50 -26.29 -23.00
CA SER A 5 51.37 -26.68 -21.88
C SER A 5 51.04 -25.74 -20.66
N SER A 6 50.88 -26.25 -19.43
CA SER A 6 51.82 -26.28 -18.28
C SER A 6 52.09 -24.95 -17.51
N ILE A 7 51.87 -24.97 -16.18
CA ILE A 7 52.74 -24.54 -15.04
C ILE A 7 51.89 -24.84 -13.76
N GLN A 8 52.10 -25.93 -12.99
CA GLN A 8 53.02 -26.14 -11.83
C GLN A 8 52.92 -25.06 -10.73
N ASN A 9 52.86 -25.33 -9.42
CA ASN A 9 52.75 -26.54 -8.59
C ASN A 9 52.53 -26.10 -7.10
N ASN A 10 52.26 -27.07 -6.22
CA ASN A 10 52.18 -27.02 -4.74
C ASN A 10 50.79 -26.65 -4.18
N GLY A 11 50.10 -27.46 -3.38
CA GLY A 11 50.50 -28.57 -2.52
C GLY A 11 49.84 -28.34 -1.16
N GLY A 12 48.83 -29.14 -0.80
CA GLY A 12 48.13 -29.00 0.47
C GLY A 12 46.84 -29.83 0.55
N GLY A 13 46.99 -31.14 0.74
CA GLY A 13 45.87 -32.01 1.11
C GLY A 13 45.48 -31.78 2.56
N TYR A 14 44.30 -31.18 2.79
CA TYR A 14 43.49 -31.25 4.01
C TYR A 14 42.08 -30.68 3.72
N ARG A 15 41.37 -31.16 2.69
CA ARG A 15 39.99 -30.72 2.38
C ARG A 15 39.15 -31.81 1.70
N PHE A 16 39.02 -32.99 2.31
CA PHE A 16 38.15 -34.05 1.77
C PHE A 16 37.09 -34.59 2.75
N VAL A 17 36.94 -33.99 3.94
CA VAL A 17 35.86 -34.37 4.89
C VAL A 17 34.85 -33.23 5.14
N ALA A 18 35.15 -31.99 4.76
CA ALA A 18 34.21 -30.86 4.88
C ALA A 18 33.24 -30.73 3.68
N SER A 19 33.55 -31.34 2.53
CA SER A 19 32.81 -31.13 1.28
C SER A 19 31.62 -32.07 1.09
N LEU A 20 31.46 -33.10 1.94
CA LEU A 20 30.32 -34.02 1.88
C LEU A 20 29.12 -33.52 2.72
N LEU A 21 29.37 -32.73 3.77
CA LEU A 21 28.32 -32.07 4.56
C LEU A 21 27.70 -30.86 3.85
N ALA A 22 28.46 -30.19 2.97
CA ALA A 22 27.94 -29.06 2.18
C ALA A 22 27.03 -29.52 1.01
N VAL A 23 27.23 -30.73 0.48
CA VAL A 23 26.42 -31.26 -0.63
C VAL A 23 25.08 -31.84 -0.14
N VAL A 24 24.98 -32.28 1.12
CA VAL A 24 23.69 -32.67 1.72
C VAL A 24 22.87 -31.44 2.13
N ALA A 25 23.51 -30.34 2.56
CA ALA A 25 22.81 -29.08 2.85
C ALA A 25 22.27 -28.37 1.58
N LEU A 26 22.91 -28.55 0.42
CA LEU A 26 22.48 -27.97 -0.85
C LEU A 26 21.35 -28.74 -1.56
N ILE A 27 21.14 -30.02 -1.25
CA ILE A 27 20.02 -30.81 -1.80
C ILE A 27 18.75 -30.67 -0.94
N VAL A 28 18.87 -30.30 0.35
CA VAL A 28 17.71 -29.95 1.19
C VAL A 28 17.17 -28.54 0.86
N ALA A 29 18.02 -27.63 0.37
CA ALA A 29 17.59 -26.29 -0.06
C ALA A 29 16.83 -26.27 -1.40
N SER A 30 16.95 -27.32 -2.23
CA SER A 30 16.28 -27.42 -3.54
C SER A 30 14.93 -28.14 -3.51
N LEU A 31 14.45 -28.55 -2.33
CA LEU A 31 13.12 -29.14 -2.10
C LEU A 31 12.24 -28.27 -1.20
N ILE A 32 12.67 -27.03 -0.93
CA ILE A 32 11.81 -26.00 -0.35
C ILE A 32 10.93 -25.53 -1.51
N PRO A 33 9.59 -25.72 -1.46
CA PRO A 33 8.72 -25.05 -2.43
C PRO A 33 9.06 -23.55 -2.40
N PRO A 34 9.05 -22.86 -3.55
CA PRO A 34 9.45 -21.45 -3.61
C PRO A 34 8.80 -20.73 -2.44
N SER A 35 9.64 -20.16 -1.57
CA SER A 35 9.20 -19.44 -0.40
C SER A 35 8.08 -18.52 -0.86
N VAL A 36 6.87 -18.75 -0.38
CA VAL A 36 5.79 -17.78 -0.51
C VAL A 36 6.31 -16.58 0.27
N HIS A 37 6.98 -15.66 -0.43
CA HIS A 37 7.14 -14.31 0.05
C HIS A 37 5.72 -13.82 0.22
N VAL A 38 5.21 -13.96 1.44
CA VAL A 38 4.06 -13.19 1.89
C VAL A 38 4.54 -11.76 1.73
N ALA A 39 4.06 -11.10 0.68
CA ALA A 39 4.25 -9.68 0.51
C ALA A 39 3.90 -9.05 1.86
N LYS A 40 4.85 -8.31 2.43
CA LYS A 40 4.55 -7.39 3.53
C LYS A 40 3.27 -6.67 3.14
N ALA A 41 2.29 -6.62 4.05
CA ALA A 41 1.23 -5.63 3.93
C ALA A 41 1.91 -4.31 3.58
N ASP A 42 1.49 -3.70 2.47
CA ASP A 42 2.07 -2.52 1.87
C ASP A 42 2.74 -1.63 2.93
N ASP A 43 4.06 -1.41 2.77
CA ASP A 43 4.82 -0.45 3.58
C ASP A 43 4.23 0.99 3.43
N ASP A 44 3.22 1.19 2.57
CA ASP A 44 2.51 2.44 2.31
C ASP A 44 1.50 2.86 3.39
N ALA A 45 1.25 2.03 4.40
CA ALA A 45 0.42 2.41 5.56
C ALA A 45 1.18 2.33 6.91
N SER A 46 2.40 2.87 7.00
CA SER A 46 2.86 3.70 8.16
C SER A 46 4.39 3.88 8.22
N ALA A 47 4.94 4.66 7.32
CA ALA A 47 6.25 5.28 7.53
C ALA A 47 6.27 6.72 7.02
N ALA A 48 5.18 7.48 7.22
CA ALA A 48 5.30 8.92 7.13
C ALA A 48 6.18 9.36 8.32
N SER A 49 7.39 9.86 8.04
CA SER A 49 8.26 10.50 9.03
C SER A 49 7.44 11.46 9.89
N VAL A 50 7.10 11.05 11.12
CA VAL A 50 6.28 11.87 12.00
C VAL A 50 7.19 12.90 12.65
N THR A 51 7.10 14.16 12.21
CA THR A 51 7.91 15.26 12.77
C THR A 51 7.57 15.44 14.26
N PRO A 52 8.55 15.34 15.18
CA PRO A 52 8.31 15.54 16.60
C PRO A 52 7.84 16.96 16.90
N THR A 53 6.84 17.10 17.76
CA THR A 53 6.35 18.40 18.25
C THR A 53 7.07 18.84 19.52
N VAL A 54 7.66 17.89 20.25
CA VAL A 54 8.41 18.13 21.50
C VAL A 54 9.44 17.01 21.72
N SER A 55 10.55 17.32 22.37
CA SER A 55 11.59 16.35 22.75
C SER A 55 11.74 16.30 24.26
N VAL A 56 11.91 15.10 24.82
CA VAL A 56 12.04 14.86 26.26
C VAL A 56 13.15 13.86 26.56
N SER A 57 13.78 14.01 27.73
CA SER A 57 14.90 13.16 28.19
C SER A 57 14.68 12.55 29.58
N ASP A 58 13.59 12.91 30.27
CA ASP A 58 13.27 12.43 31.62
C ASP A 58 11.75 12.25 31.83
N TYR A 59 11.39 11.66 32.97
CA TYR A 59 10.01 11.33 33.30
C TYR A 59 9.13 12.58 33.49
N THR A 60 9.66 13.62 34.14
CA THR A 60 8.90 14.85 34.40
C THR A 60 8.57 15.58 33.10
N GLY A 61 9.52 15.66 32.17
CA GLY A 61 9.32 16.20 30.84
C GLY A 61 8.28 15.42 30.05
N LEU A 62 8.36 14.09 30.05
CA LEU A 62 7.39 13.22 29.38
C LEU A 62 5.98 13.38 29.95
N ALA A 63 5.84 13.33 31.27
CA ALA A 63 4.55 13.48 31.95
C ALA A 63 3.92 14.86 31.66
N ASN A 64 4.71 15.94 31.70
CA ASN A 64 4.24 17.28 31.39
C ASN A 64 3.81 17.41 29.92
N ALA A 65 4.58 16.84 28.98
CA ALA A 65 4.25 16.86 27.56
C ALA A 65 2.93 16.13 27.26
N ILE A 66 2.70 14.97 27.88
CA ILE A 66 1.46 14.19 27.75
C ILE A 66 0.28 14.90 28.41
N ASN A 67 0.46 15.46 29.61
CA ASN A 67 -0.62 16.12 30.33
C ASN A 67 -1.07 17.40 29.62
N GLY A 68 -0.14 18.20 29.11
CA GLY A 68 -0.39 19.48 28.46
C GLY A 68 -0.97 19.40 27.04
N SER A 69 -1.04 18.20 26.43
CA SER A 69 -1.40 18.05 25.02
C SER A 69 -2.62 17.14 24.82
N GLN A 70 -3.51 17.50 23.88
CA GLN A 70 -4.57 16.59 23.41
C GLN A 70 -4.04 15.62 22.35
N SER A 71 -3.11 16.08 21.51
CA SER A 71 -2.41 15.31 20.51
C SER A 71 -0.96 15.76 20.45
N ALA A 72 0.00 14.83 20.46
CA ALA A 72 1.42 15.16 20.41
C ALA A 72 2.28 14.02 19.85
N VAL A 73 3.38 14.39 19.19
CA VAL A 73 4.45 13.50 18.76
C VAL A 73 5.68 13.83 19.58
N ILE A 74 6.08 12.93 20.47
CA ILE A 74 7.08 13.18 21.50
C ILE A 74 8.35 12.38 21.15
N ALA A 75 9.44 13.07 20.89
CA ALA A 75 10.74 12.47 20.69
C ALA A 75 11.42 12.15 22.03
N ILE A 76 11.79 10.90 22.23
CA ILE A 76 12.59 10.43 23.35
C ILE A 76 14.06 10.56 22.96
N THR A 77 14.82 11.33 23.73
CA THR A 77 16.23 11.67 23.42
C THR A 77 17.24 10.93 24.30
N GLY A 78 16.77 10.10 25.23
CA GLY A 78 17.63 9.36 26.15
C GLY A 78 16.86 8.35 27.00
N LYS A 79 17.51 7.86 28.05
CA LYS A 79 16.91 6.92 29.00
C LYS A 79 15.92 7.63 29.92
N ILE A 80 14.67 7.19 29.94
CA ILE A 80 13.62 7.69 30.85
C ILE A 80 13.33 6.64 31.91
N ALA A 81 13.63 6.99 33.17
CA ALA A 81 13.31 6.17 34.33
C ALA A 81 11.98 6.63 34.95
N PHE A 82 10.96 5.78 34.89
CA PHE A 82 9.62 6.07 35.39
C PHE A 82 9.53 5.90 36.90
N THR A 83 9.04 6.95 37.57
CA THR A 83 8.76 6.95 39.01
C THR A 83 7.28 6.70 39.33
N GLY A 84 6.42 6.61 38.31
CA GLY A 84 4.99 6.34 38.44
C GLY A 84 4.33 6.04 37.09
N GLN A 85 3.07 5.59 37.13
CA GLN A 85 2.25 5.34 35.94
C GLN A 85 1.75 6.64 35.31
N ILE A 86 1.77 6.73 33.97
CA ILE A 86 1.13 7.81 33.22
C ILE A 86 -0.19 7.31 32.62
N THR A 87 -1.30 7.97 32.96
CA THR A 87 -2.63 7.63 32.43
C THR A 87 -3.03 8.54 31.29
N LEU A 88 -3.39 7.96 30.15
CA LEU A 88 -4.01 8.64 29.01
C LEU A 88 -5.52 8.40 29.06
N ASN A 89 -6.28 9.48 29.16
CA ASN A 89 -7.74 9.49 29.17
C ASN A 89 -8.26 10.71 28.38
N GLN A 90 -9.58 10.87 28.32
CA GLN A 90 -10.23 12.03 27.69
C GLN A 90 -9.85 12.24 26.20
N GLY A 91 -9.65 11.15 25.45
CA GLY A 91 -9.44 11.19 23.99
C GLY A 91 -8.06 11.66 23.56
N LYS A 92 -7.04 11.54 24.42
CA LYS A 92 -5.66 11.93 24.11
C LYS A 92 -5.07 11.04 23.01
N LYS A 93 -4.33 11.62 22.06
CA LYS A 93 -3.66 10.91 20.95
C LYS A 93 -2.16 11.15 20.98
N ILE A 94 -1.40 10.26 21.59
CA ILE A 94 0.04 10.45 21.81
C ILE A 94 0.84 9.47 20.96
N THR A 95 1.87 9.96 20.29
CA THR A 95 2.88 9.14 19.60
C THR A 95 4.24 9.38 20.24
N LEU A 96 4.92 8.31 20.65
CA LEU A 96 6.30 8.35 21.14
C LEU A 96 7.22 7.86 20.04
N VAL A 97 8.25 8.64 19.71
CA VAL A 97 9.28 8.28 18.71
C VAL A 97 10.66 8.39 19.34
N SER A 98 11.65 7.66 18.83
CA SER A 98 13.05 7.85 19.22
C SER A 98 13.68 8.99 18.42
N ASP A 99 14.44 9.87 19.07
CA ASP A 99 15.43 10.68 18.38
C ASP A 99 16.67 9.82 18.12
N ALA A 100 16.78 9.29 16.90
CA ALA A 100 17.86 8.39 16.51
C ALA A 100 19.25 9.05 16.59
N SER A 101 19.32 10.38 16.50
CA SER A 101 20.57 11.16 16.56
C SER A 101 21.03 11.41 18.00
N ALA A 102 20.09 11.55 18.93
CA ALA A 102 20.38 11.75 20.35
C ALA A 102 20.66 10.44 21.09
N CYS A 103 19.97 9.36 20.73
CA CYS A 103 20.12 8.05 21.36
C CYS A 103 21.30 7.28 20.76
N SER A 104 22.32 7.00 21.58
CA SER A 104 23.52 6.25 21.17
C SER A 104 23.14 4.85 20.67
N THR A 105 22.65 3.99 21.57
CA THR A 105 22.25 2.61 21.28
C THR A 105 20.74 2.42 21.32
N ALA A 106 20.06 2.99 22.32
CA ALA A 106 18.62 2.90 22.49
C ALA A 106 18.07 4.10 23.28
N CYS A 107 16.83 4.49 22.98
CA CYS A 107 16.02 5.38 23.80
C CYS A 107 15.21 4.51 24.78
N GLU A 108 15.81 4.22 25.93
CA GLU A 108 15.30 3.23 26.88
C GLU A 108 14.20 3.82 27.78
N LEU A 109 13.02 3.20 27.77
CA LEU A 109 11.98 3.38 28.79
C LEU A 109 12.17 2.30 29.86
N THR A 110 12.29 2.68 31.13
CA THR A 110 12.51 1.70 32.20
C THR A 110 11.93 2.19 33.53
N TYR A 111 11.97 1.33 34.54
CA TYR A 111 11.58 1.67 35.90
C TYR A 111 12.73 2.36 36.65
N ALA A 112 12.41 3.36 37.48
CA ALA A 112 13.39 3.97 38.38
C ALA A 112 13.78 3.07 39.57
N SER A 113 12.84 2.23 40.05
CA SER A 113 13.03 1.22 41.10
C SER A 113 12.00 0.08 40.94
N GLY A 114 12.17 -1.05 41.64
CA GLY A 114 11.20 -2.16 41.59
C GLY A 114 9.85 -1.74 42.17
N ASN A 115 8.84 -1.57 41.32
CA ASN A 115 7.53 -1.00 41.65
C ASN A 115 6.41 -1.72 40.89
N ASP A 116 5.24 -1.82 41.52
CA ASP A 116 4.09 -2.60 41.06
C ASP A 116 3.06 -1.77 40.25
N PHE A 117 3.48 -1.21 39.11
CA PHE A 117 2.61 -0.45 38.21
C PHE A 117 3.00 -0.65 36.73
N SER A 118 2.09 -0.32 35.79
CA SER A 118 2.43 -0.26 34.35
C SER A 118 2.93 1.13 33.98
N LEU A 119 3.96 1.26 33.12
CA LEU A 119 4.44 2.60 32.73
C LEU A 119 3.34 3.49 32.17
N PHE A 120 2.46 2.92 31.35
CA PHE A 120 1.30 3.59 30.76
C PHE A 120 -0.02 2.88 31.06
N ASN A 121 -1.10 3.65 31.19
CA ASN A 121 -2.47 3.17 31.23
C ASN A 121 -3.32 3.96 30.23
N VAL A 122 -3.91 3.30 29.25
CA VAL A 122 -4.62 3.95 28.13
C VAL A 122 -6.10 3.59 28.17
N ILE A 123 -6.97 4.57 28.41
CA ILE A 123 -8.41 4.39 28.63
C ILE A 123 -9.27 5.42 27.87
N GLY A 124 -10.56 5.14 27.75
CA GLY A 124 -11.51 5.91 26.95
C GLY A 124 -11.19 5.87 25.45
N ASP A 125 -11.50 6.96 24.75
CA ASP A 125 -11.17 7.12 23.33
C ASP A 125 -9.69 7.54 23.09
N SER A 126 -8.81 7.28 24.07
CA SER A 126 -7.41 7.68 24.00
C SER A 126 -6.56 6.64 23.26
N SER A 127 -5.50 7.11 22.59
CA SER A 127 -4.54 6.26 21.88
C SER A 127 -3.10 6.59 22.23
N LEU A 128 -2.27 5.54 22.31
CA LEU A 128 -0.81 5.63 22.47
C LEU A 128 -0.12 4.82 21.38
N THR A 129 0.75 5.47 20.61
CA THR A 129 1.59 4.82 19.61
C THR A 129 3.05 4.84 20.06
N PHE A 130 3.73 3.71 20.00
CA PHE A 130 5.19 3.61 20.13
C PHE A 130 5.79 3.42 18.74
N GLY A 131 6.73 4.27 18.34
CA GLY A 131 7.40 4.21 17.03
C GLY A 131 6.68 5.00 15.92
N GLY A 132 7.22 4.89 14.71
CA GLY A 132 6.77 5.66 13.53
C GLY A 132 7.81 5.84 12.41
N GLY A 133 8.96 5.14 12.47
CA GLY A 133 9.98 5.10 11.41
C GLY A 133 10.26 3.67 10.99
N THR A 134 11.00 3.48 9.89
CA THR A 134 11.49 2.15 9.45
C THR A 134 12.31 1.47 10.56
N GLU A 135 12.36 0.13 10.62
CA GLU A 135 13.03 -0.62 11.70
C GLU A 135 14.47 -0.13 11.98
N ASP A 136 15.18 0.34 10.96
CA ASP A 136 16.56 0.84 11.05
C ASP A 136 16.71 2.18 11.80
N THR A 137 15.62 2.94 11.97
CA THR A 137 15.62 4.27 12.59
C THR A 137 14.90 4.31 13.93
N ASN A 138 14.08 3.30 14.26
CA ASN A 138 13.38 3.23 15.53
C ASN A 138 14.28 2.61 16.63
N LYS A 139 14.81 3.47 17.49
CA LYS A 139 15.66 3.11 18.64
C LYS A 139 14.88 3.04 19.96
N LEU A 140 13.55 3.10 19.98
CA LEU A 140 12.79 2.94 21.22
C LEU A 140 13.01 1.54 21.79
N SER A 141 13.27 1.48 23.10
CA SER A 141 13.47 0.21 23.78
C SER A 141 12.84 0.17 25.16
N PHE A 142 12.42 -1.04 25.54
CA PHE A 142 11.99 -1.41 26.88
C PHE A 142 12.66 -2.75 27.19
N SER A 143 13.85 -2.68 27.80
CA SER A 143 14.77 -3.81 27.88
C SER A 143 15.54 -3.89 29.21
N ASN A 144 14.95 -4.53 30.22
CA ASN A 144 15.63 -4.75 31.50
C ASN A 144 15.00 -5.92 32.28
N HIS A 145 15.81 -6.78 32.89
CA HIS A 145 15.33 -7.86 33.75
C HIS A 145 14.47 -7.39 34.93
N SER A 146 14.69 -6.18 35.42
CA SER A 146 13.88 -5.56 36.48
C SER A 146 12.64 -4.82 35.96
N ASN A 147 12.42 -4.75 34.65
CA ASN A 147 11.21 -4.13 34.12
C ASN A 147 9.98 -4.99 34.43
N GLY A 148 8.91 -4.33 34.90
CA GLY A 148 7.56 -4.86 34.96
C GLY A 148 6.81 -4.66 33.64
N ARG A 149 5.58 -4.16 33.70
CA ARG A 149 4.68 -3.99 32.54
C ARG A 149 4.81 -2.64 31.84
N LEU A 150 5.02 -2.64 30.52
CA LEU A 150 5.02 -1.39 29.74
C LEU A 150 3.65 -0.69 29.73
N VAL A 151 2.55 -1.40 29.43
CA VAL A 151 1.26 -0.75 29.17
C VAL A 151 0.03 -1.57 29.59
N GLN A 152 -0.99 -0.86 30.07
CA GLN A 152 -2.38 -1.33 30.20
C GLN A 152 -3.26 -0.67 29.14
N VAL A 153 -4.14 -1.47 28.53
CA VAL A 153 -5.01 -1.05 27.43
C VAL A 153 -6.47 -1.34 27.78
N GLY A 154 -7.27 -0.28 27.90
CA GLY A 154 -8.63 -0.34 28.43
C GLY A 154 -8.65 -0.44 29.96
N SER A 155 -9.82 -0.76 30.53
CA SER A 155 -9.98 -0.92 31.98
C SER A 155 -10.78 -2.16 32.36
N ALA A 156 -10.77 -2.52 33.64
CA ALA A 156 -11.57 -3.62 34.18
C ALA A 156 -13.09 -3.36 34.20
N SER A 157 -13.52 -2.14 33.84
CA SER A 157 -14.93 -1.77 33.71
C SER A 157 -15.51 -2.37 32.43
N ASP A 158 -16.70 -2.98 32.54
CA ASP A 158 -17.44 -3.49 31.38
C ASP A 158 -18.09 -2.40 30.52
N LYS A 159 -17.92 -1.12 30.87
CA LYS A 159 -18.51 -0.03 30.09
C LYS A 159 -17.85 0.07 28.72
N ALA A 160 -18.67 0.11 27.68
CA ALA A 160 -18.23 0.30 26.30
C ALA A 160 -17.51 1.64 26.06
N SER A 161 -17.64 2.62 26.97
CA SER A 161 -16.93 3.90 26.95
C SER A 161 -15.49 3.81 27.42
N ASP A 162 -15.09 2.72 28.08
CA ASP A 162 -13.77 2.58 28.71
C ASP A 162 -12.82 1.76 27.81
N LYS A 163 -12.84 2.10 26.51
CA LYS A 163 -11.94 1.56 25.48
C LYS A 163 -10.51 2.03 25.73
N GLY A 164 -9.55 1.58 24.93
CA GLY A 164 -8.20 2.12 24.93
C GLY A 164 -7.46 1.51 23.75
N THR A 165 -6.65 2.30 23.06
CA THR A 165 -5.97 1.83 21.85
C THR A 165 -4.46 2.03 21.98
N VAL A 166 -3.70 0.96 21.77
CA VAL A 166 -2.24 1.02 21.74
C VAL A 166 -1.72 0.43 20.45
N THR A 167 -0.77 1.12 19.83
CA THR A 167 -0.07 0.67 18.64
C THR A 167 1.43 0.62 18.90
N ILE A 168 2.08 -0.48 18.55
CA ILE A 168 3.54 -0.65 18.60
C ILE A 168 4.04 -0.80 17.15
N ASN A 169 4.82 0.15 16.67
CA ASN A 169 5.41 0.17 15.32
C ASN A 169 6.92 -0.04 15.42
N GLY A 170 7.36 -1.28 15.63
CA GLY A 170 8.78 -1.61 15.79
C GLY A 170 9.35 -1.33 17.20
N GLY A 171 10.68 -1.33 17.32
CA GLY A 171 11.40 -1.14 18.58
C GLY A 171 11.90 -2.45 19.21
N THR A 172 12.63 -2.35 20.32
CA THR A 172 13.23 -3.51 21.01
C THR A 172 12.63 -3.71 22.40
N TYR A 173 12.06 -4.89 22.63
CA TYR A 173 11.42 -5.31 23.89
C TYR A 173 12.10 -6.59 24.38
N ASN A 174 13.15 -6.43 25.20
CA ASN A 174 14.07 -7.53 25.47
C ASN A 174 14.26 -7.81 26.97
N LYS A 175 14.37 -9.09 27.37
CA LYS A 175 14.79 -9.49 28.72
C LYS A 175 13.87 -9.05 29.87
N ASN A 176 12.65 -8.62 29.61
CA ASN A 176 11.76 -8.09 30.64
C ASN A 176 11.27 -9.19 31.61
N GLY A 177 11.03 -8.82 32.88
CA GLY A 177 10.35 -9.66 33.87
C GLY A 177 11.17 -10.66 34.68
N ARG A 178 12.45 -10.88 34.38
CA ARG A 178 13.26 -11.97 35.00
C ARG A 178 13.56 -11.77 36.49
N ASP A 179 13.86 -10.55 36.90
CA ASP A 179 14.30 -10.19 38.26
C ASP A 179 13.27 -9.29 38.98
N SER A 180 12.14 -9.02 38.33
CA SER A 180 11.13 -8.08 38.81
C SER A 180 10.38 -8.62 40.02
N ASN A 181 10.22 -7.79 41.05
CA ASN A 181 9.35 -8.05 42.21
C ASN A 181 7.87 -7.70 41.94
N THR A 182 7.53 -7.34 40.70
CA THR A 182 6.14 -7.14 40.29
C THR A 182 5.39 -8.46 40.36
N THR A 183 4.14 -8.36 40.78
CA THR A 183 3.23 -9.41 41.25
C THR A 183 2.89 -10.60 40.32
N GLY A 184 3.69 -10.88 39.29
CA GLY A 184 3.42 -11.94 38.29
C GLY A 184 2.72 -11.44 37.02
N ASP A 185 2.40 -10.15 36.95
CA ASP A 185 1.50 -9.56 35.94
C ASP A 185 2.18 -9.15 34.61
N GLY A 186 3.18 -9.92 34.18
CA GLY A 186 3.92 -9.89 32.91
C GLY A 186 4.52 -8.56 32.43
N ASN A 187 4.99 -8.50 31.17
CA ASN A 187 6.09 -7.59 30.78
C ASN A 187 5.75 -6.46 29.82
N ILE A 188 4.90 -6.67 28.83
CA ILE A 188 4.71 -5.64 27.79
C ILE A 188 3.31 -5.09 27.86
N ALA A 189 2.30 -5.87 27.51
CA ALA A 189 0.94 -5.39 27.43
C ALA A 189 -0.03 -6.26 28.23
N TYR A 190 -0.93 -5.59 28.94
CA TYR A 190 -2.17 -6.17 29.47
C TYR A 190 -3.36 -5.50 28.78
N VAL A 191 -4.22 -6.29 28.14
CA VAL A 191 -5.33 -5.80 27.33
C VAL A 191 -6.65 -6.26 27.93
N PHE A 192 -7.46 -5.31 28.40
CA PHE A 192 -8.79 -5.57 28.93
C PHE A 192 -9.81 -5.81 27.81
N LYS A 193 -11.03 -6.29 28.15
CA LYS A 193 -12.08 -6.73 27.20
C LYS A 193 -12.43 -5.74 26.08
N ASN A 194 -12.36 -4.44 26.37
CA ASN A 194 -12.64 -3.36 25.40
C ASN A 194 -11.37 -2.66 24.87
N GLY A 195 -10.19 -3.13 25.27
CA GLY A 195 -8.89 -2.62 24.82
C GLY A 195 -8.47 -3.22 23.48
N ASN A 196 -7.74 -2.42 22.70
CA ASN A 196 -7.21 -2.82 21.40
C ASN A 196 -5.69 -2.59 21.35
N LEU A 197 -4.94 -3.66 21.14
CA LEU A 197 -3.49 -3.61 20.92
C LEU A 197 -3.18 -4.01 19.48
N THR A 198 -2.38 -3.21 18.79
CA THR A 198 -1.84 -3.53 17.47
C THR A 198 -0.32 -3.51 17.51
N ILE A 199 0.33 -4.56 16.99
CA ILE A 199 1.78 -4.67 16.88
C ILE A 199 2.14 -4.79 15.40
N ASN A 200 2.81 -3.77 14.86
CA ASN A 200 3.32 -3.69 13.50
C ASN A 200 4.85 -3.82 13.53
N GLY A 201 5.37 -5.03 13.75
CA GLY A 201 6.82 -5.28 13.82
C GLY A 201 7.44 -5.09 15.21
N GLY A 202 8.77 -5.21 15.27
CA GLY A 202 9.57 -5.07 16.50
C GLY A 202 10.15 -6.38 17.04
N ASP A 203 11.12 -6.23 17.95
CA ASP A 203 11.93 -7.31 18.49
C ASP A 203 11.53 -7.66 19.93
N PHE A 204 10.69 -8.68 20.09
CA PHE A 204 10.20 -9.22 21.36
C PHE A 204 11.03 -10.43 21.78
N LYS A 205 12.13 -10.19 22.48
CA LYS A 205 13.16 -11.21 22.72
C LYS A 205 13.35 -11.52 24.21
N ASN A 206 13.54 -12.79 24.57
CA ASN A 206 13.93 -13.19 25.93
C ASN A 206 13.02 -12.68 27.06
N ASN A 207 11.75 -12.36 26.77
CA ASN A 207 10.86 -11.85 27.80
C ASN A 207 10.31 -12.99 28.64
N TYR A 208 10.14 -12.74 29.93
CA TYR A 208 9.89 -13.79 30.92
C TYR A 208 8.67 -13.49 31.78
N ALA A 209 7.69 -14.38 31.78
CA ALA A 209 6.61 -14.34 32.75
C ALA A 209 6.85 -15.36 33.88
N SER A 210 6.96 -14.87 35.11
CA SER A 210 7.12 -15.71 36.31
C SER A 210 5.80 -16.36 36.72
N ALA A 211 5.87 -17.59 37.24
CA ALA A 211 4.77 -18.22 37.94
C ALA A 211 4.71 -17.69 39.39
N ALA A 212 4.18 -16.48 39.61
CA ALA A 212 4.06 -15.91 40.96
C ALA A 212 2.96 -16.61 41.77
N SER A 213 3.26 -17.06 43.00
CA SER A 213 2.37 -17.75 43.94
C SER A 213 1.66 -16.83 44.97
N GLY A 214 1.61 -15.51 44.72
CA GLY A 214 1.09 -14.50 45.66
C GLY A 214 -0.14 -13.72 45.17
N SER A 215 -0.73 -12.89 46.04
CA SER A 215 -1.83 -11.95 45.71
C SER A 215 -1.38 -10.99 44.60
N THR A 216 -1.67 -11.36 43.36
CA THR A 216 -1.41 -10.52 42.18
C THR A 216 -2.20 -9.21 42.25
N THR A 217 -1.66 -8.10 41.77
CA THR A 217 -2.31 -6.76 41.84
C THR A 217 -3.60 -6.71 41.04
N ILE A 218 -3.78 -7.64 40.08
CA ILE A 218 -4.96 -7.77 39.21
C ILE A 218 -5.61 -9.18 39.28
N GLY A 219 -5.20 -10.05 40.22
CA GLY A 219 -5.78 -11.40 40.34
C GLY A 219 -5.35 -12.40 39.25
N VAL A 220 -4.25 -12.14 38.52
CA VAL A 220 -3.89 -12.85 37.30
C VAL A 220 -2.86 -13.94 37.52
N THR A 221 -3.24 -15.17 37.24
CA THR A 221 -2.38 -16.36 37.32
C THR A 221 -2.03 -16.92 35.94
N ARG A 222 -2.41 -16.23 34.86
CA ARG A 222 -2.28 -16.69 33.46
C ARG A 222 -1.43 -15.69 32.67
N SER A 223 -0.36 -16.13 32.00
CA SER A 223 0.65 -15.18 31.49
C SER A 223 1.45 -15.66 30.28
N GLY A 224 1.69 -14.76 29.32
CA GLY A 224 2.65 -14.90 28.22
C GLY A 224 3.92 -14.06 28.43
N GLY A 225 5.05 -14.50 27.86
CA GLY A 225 6.35 -13.86 28.09
C GLY A 225 6.44 -12.42 27.58
N ALA A 226 5.82 -12.13 26.43
CA ALA A 226 5.74 -10.78 25.85
C ALA A 226 4.38 -10.15 26.15
N VAL A 227 3.30 -10.70 25.57
CA VAL A 227 1.91 -10.25 25.84
C VAL A 227 1.36 -11.06 27.00
N VAL A 228 1.07 -10.35 28.09
CA VAL A 228 0.76 -10.94 29.40
C VAL A 228 -0.58 -11.62 29.39
N ARG A 229 -1.61 -10.84 29.03
CA ARG A 229 -3.00 -11.28 28.98
C ARG A 229 -3.76 -10.34 28.09
N SER A 230 -4.57 -10.91 27.21
CA SER A 230 -5.63 -10.18 26.52
C SER A 230 -6.96 -10.85 26.75
N SER A 231 -7.93 -10.10 27.27
CA SER A 231 -9.35 -10.43 27.13
C SER A 231 -10.02 -9.56 26.05
N GLY A 232 -9.28 -8.62 25.46
CA GLY A 232 -9.72 -7.72 24.39
C GLY A 232 -9.20 -8.15 23.02
N SER A 233 -8.91 -7.17 22.15
CA SER A 233 -8.42 -7.42 20.80
C SER A 233 -6.90 -7.20 20.70
N VAL A 234 -6.19 -8.18 20.15
CA VAL A 234 -4.76 -8.08 19.82
C VAL A 234 -4.58 -8.44 18.35
N THR A 235 -3.94 -7.54 17.60
CA THR A 235 -3.56 -7.76 16.20
C THR A 235 -2.04 -7.69 16.05
N ILE A 236 -1.45 -8.72 15.45
CA ILE A 236 -0.02 -8.83 15.17
C ILE A 236 0.18 -8.80 13.64
N ASN A 237 0.84 -7.77 13.14
CA ASN A 237 1.14 -7.53 11.74
C ASN A 237 2.64 -7.74 11.41
N GLY A 238 3.31 -8.64 12.13
CA GLY A 238 4.74 -8.90 11.99
C GLY A 238 5.54 -8.75 13.29
N GLY A 239 6.86 -8.81 13.17
CA GLY A 239 7.80 -8.73 14.29
C GLY A 239 8.41 -10.08 14.66
N THR A 240 9.39 -10.04 15.56
CA THR A 240 10.14 -11.21 16.03
C THR A 240 9.82 -11.51 17.48
N PHE A 241 9.14 -12.62 17.75
CA PHE A 241 8.90 -13.18 19.08
C PHE A 241 9.86 -14.35 19.29
N TYR A 242 11.03 -14.04 19.86
CA TYR A 242 12.11 -15.00 19.97
C TYR A 242 12.48 -15.31 21.42
N GLN A 243 12.55 -16.59 21.77
CA GLN A 243 13.00 -17.02 23.11
C GLN A 243 12.19 -16.39 24.24
N ASN A 244 10.89 -16.16 24.06
CA ASN A 244 10.04 -15.74 25.17
C ASN A 244 9.63 -16.96 25.99
N TYR A 245 9.54 -16.77 27.31
CA TYR A 245 9.39 -17.87 28.26
C TYR A 245 8.32 -17.61 29.30
N THR A 246 7.65 -18.68 29.70
CA THR A 246 6.73 -18.70 30.85
C THR A 246 7.18 -19.80 31.83
N GLY A 247 7.37 -19.45 33.11
CA GLY A 247 7.52 -20.43 34.21
C GLY A 247 8.94 -20.99 34.51
N GLN A 248 10.02 -20.46 33.94
CA GLN A 248 11.39 -20.99 34.18
C GLN A 248 12.10 -20.35 35.40
N ASN A 249 12.22 -21.04 36.55
CA ASN A 249 13.35 -20.93 37.50
C ASN A 249 13.25 -21.93 38.69
N TYR A 250 14.29 -22.76 38.79
CA TYR A 250 14.87 -23.52 39.92
C TYR A 250 14.07 -23.79 41.21
N THR A 251 14.02 -25.07 41.59
CA THR A 251 13.65 -25.66 42.90
C THR A 251 12.18 -25.63 43.32
N GLY A 252 11.40 -24.68 42.84
CA GLY A 252 9.94 -24.76 42.88
C GLY A 252 9.45 -25.38 41.59
N GLN A 253 9.10 -26.66 41.60
CA GLN A 253 8.08 -27.14 40.65
C GLN A 253 6.84 -26.22 40.78
N ASN A 254 5.91 -26.22 39.83
CA ASN A 254 4.52 -25.84 40.13
C ASN A 254 4.10 -26.65 41.37
N GLY A 255 4.25 -26.05 42.55
CA GLY A 255 3.90 -26.62 43.84
C GLY A 255 2.47 -26.24 44.18
N GLU A 256 1.98 -26.72 45.31
CA GLU A 256 0.62 -26.49 45.82
C GLU A 256 0.21 -25.00 45.84
N ASP A 257 1.20 -24.09 45.87
CA ASP A 257 0.99 -22.63 45.96
C ASP A 257 0.75 -21.93 44.61
N ASN A 258 0.89 -22.60 43.45
CA ASN A 258 0.63 -21.96 42.14
C ASN A 258 -0.06 -22.89 41.12
N VAL A 259 -1.22 -23.40 41.50
CA VAL A 259 -2.02 -24.35 40.72
C VAL A 259 -2.72 -23.77 39.49
N THR A 260 -2.50 -22.50 39.19
CA THR A 260 -3.29 -21.72 38.22
C THR A 260 -2.46 -21.16 37.05
N PHE A 261 -1.17 -21.50 36.97
CA PHE A 261 -0.28 -21.00 35.94
C PHE A 261 -0.48 -21.68 34.58
N HIS A 262 -0.88 -20.89 33.58
CA HIS A 262 -1.21 -21.34 32.22
C HIS A 262 -0.29 -20.66 31.20
N GLY A 263 0.32 -21.46 30.32
CA GLY A 263 1.40 -21.06 29.43
C GLY A 263 0.95 -20.43 28.11
N GLY A 264 1.90 -20.09 27.24
CA GLY A 264 1.76 -19.24 26.04
C GLY A 264 3.06 -18.47 25.80
N GLY A 265 4.20 -19.14 25.57
CA GLY A 265 5.55 -18.62 25.83
C GLY A 265 5.83 -17.17 25.41
N ALA A 266 5.24 -16.71 24.31
CA ALA A 266 5.20 -15.30 23.91
C ALA A 266 3.88 -14.60 24.24
N ILE A 267 2.73 -15.20 23.92
CA ILE A 267 1.42 -14.54 23.97
C ILE A 267 0.39 -15.43 24.69
N TRP A 268 -0.40 -14.79 25.55
CA TRP A 268 -1.59 -15.37 26.16
C TRP A 268 -2.82 -14.49 25.88
N SER A 269 -3.89 -15.07 25.32
CA SER A 269 -5.13 -14.35 24.99
C SER A 269 -6.38 -15.22 25.17
N GLU A 270 -7.43 -14.70 25.80
CA GLU A 270 -8.78 -15.29 25.84
C GLU A 270 -9.83 -14.44 25.09
N GLY A 271 -9.39 -13.32 24.51
CA GLY A 271 -10.20 -12.46 23.65
C GLY A 271 -10.05 -12.79 22.17
N THR A 272 -9.91 -11.75 21.34
CA THR A 272 -9.62 -11.90 19.90
C THR A 272 -8.14 -11.70 19.65
N LEU A 273 -7.48 -12.69 19.07
CA LEU A 273 -6.10 -12.63 18.62
C LEU A 273 -6.03 -12.85 17.10
N ILE A 274 -5.47 -11.89 16.38
CA ILE A 274 -5.24 -11.96 14.93
C ILE A 274 -3.73 -11.88 14.67
N VAL A 275 -3.20 -12.83 13.92
CA VAL A 275 -1.79 -12.91 13.52
C VAL A 275 -1.70 -12.89 11.99
N ASN A 276 -1.28 -11.75 11.44
CA ASN A 276 -1.10 -11.52 10.01
C ASN A 276 0.32 -11.81 9.52
N GLY A 277 1.24 -12.19 10.43
CA GLY A 277 2.62 -12.49 10.11
C GLY A 277 3.55 -12.40 11.31
N GLY A 278 4.85 -12.54 11.06
CA GLY A 278 5.90 -12.47 12.09
C GLY A 278 6.61 -13.81 12.31
N LEU A 279 7.71 -13.75 13.08
CA LEU A 279 8.53 -14.90 13.45
C LEU A 279 8.30 -15.23 14.93
N PHE A 280 7.66 -16.36 15.21
CA PHE A 280 7.55 -16.95 16.54
C PHE A 280 8.55 -18.10 16.62
N SER A 281 9.73 -17.83 17.20
CA SER A 281 10.82 -18.78 17.21
C SER A 281 11.37 -19.08 18.61
N ALA A 282 11.60 -20.37 18.89
CA ALA A 282 12.26 -20.83 20.11
C ALA A 282 11.58 -20.37 21.42
N ASN A 283 10.29 -20.02 21.37
CA ASN A 283 9.51 -19.67 22.55
C ASN A 283 9.22 -20.94 23.35
N LYS A 284 9.19 -20.84 24.67
CA LYS A 284 8.99 -22.01 25.53
C LYS A 284 7.96 -21.77 26.62
N SER A 285 7.12 -22.77 26.80
CA SER A 285 6.16 -22.85 27.89
C SER A 285 6.58 -23.97 28.85
N TYR A 286 6.91 -23.62 30.09
CA TYR A 286 7.22 -24.59 31.16
C TYR A 286 6.03 -24.85 32.09
N ALA A 287 4.83 -24.36 31.73
CA ALA A 287 3.62 -24.60 32.52
C ALA A 287 3.37 -26.12 32.65
N ALA A 288 3.08 -26.57 33.87
CA ALA A 288 2.77 -27.97 34.18
C ALA A 288 1.34 -28.10 34.72
N ASN A 289 0.65 -29.17 34.33
CA ASN A 289 -0.59 -29.60 34.97
C ASN A 289 -0.29 -30.10 36.40
N VAL A 290 -1.22 -29.89 37.35
CA VAL A 290 -1.01 -30.22 38.77
C VAL A 290 -1.93 -31.39 39.18
N ASN A 291 -1.39 -32.28 40.01
CA ASN A 291 -1.85 -33.64 40.34
C ASN A 291 -3.36 -33.79 40.68
N SER A 292 -3.88 -34.95 40.29
CA SER A 292 -5.22 -35.57 40.42
C SER A 292 -5.97 -35.50 41.77
N GLU A 293 -5.39 -35.01 42.86
CA GLU A 293 -6.11 -34.81 44.14
C GLU A 293 -7.10 -33.63 44.09
N TYR A 294 -6.89 -32.68 43.17
CA TYR A 294 -7.80 -31.57 42.92
C TYR A 294 -8.65 -31.89 41.69
N LYS A 295 -9.97 -32.06 41.88
CA LYS A 295 -10.97 -32.50 40.88
C LYS A 295 -11.12 -31.61 39.61
N ILE A 296 -10.19 -30.70 39.34
CA ILE A 296 -10.25 -29.74 38.22
C ILE A 296 -8.93 -29.81 37.44
N LYS A 297 -8.97 -30.45 36.27
CA LYS A 297 -7.88 -30.37 35.27
C LYS A 297 -7.73 -28.91 34.83
N ARG A 298 -6.49 -28.40 34.76
CA ARG A 298 -6.25 -27.04 34.25
C ARG A 298 -5.21 -27.05 33.12
N PRO A 299 -5.42 -26.29 32.05
CA PRO A 299 -4.61 -26.39 30.83
C PRO A 299 -3.21 -25.79 30.95
N ALA A 300 -2.24 -26.43 30.32
CA ALA A 300 -0.88 -25.94 30.17
C ALA A 300 -0.36 -26.22 28.75
N GLY A 301 -0.14 -25.17 27.94
CA GLY A 301 0.24 -25.38 26.54
C GLY A 301 0.87 -24.16 25.89
N GLY A 302 0.99 -24.22 24.56
CA GLY A 302 1.29 -23.07 23.71
C GLY A 302 2.73 -22.60 23.87
N GLY A 303 3.69 -23.32 23.28
CA GLY A 303 5.09 -22.92 23.39
C GLY A 303 5.33 -21.49 22.89
N ALA A 304 4.57 -21.02 21.89
CA ALA A 304 4.49 -19.61 21.51
C ALA A 304 3.19 -18.93 21.97
N ILE A 305 2.04 -19.50 21.63
CA ILE A 305 0.73 -18.87 21.81
C ILE A 305 -0.20 -19.80 22.58
N TRP A 306 -0.83 -19.23 23.60
CA TRP A 306 -2.04 -19.77 24.16
C TRP A 306 -3.18 -18.83 23.82
N ALA A 307 -4.24 -19.39 23.26
CA ALA A 307 -5.40 -18.64 22.84
C ALA A 307 -6.70 -19.36 23.24
N ALA A 308 -7.70 -18.60 23.65
CA ALA A 308 -9.09 -19.01 23.75
C ALA A 308 -9.98 -17.90 23.16
N GLY A 309 -11.28 -18.16 22.99
CA GLY A 309 -12.18 -17.23 22.33
C GLY A 309 -12.00 -17.25 20.82
N ARG A 310 -11.24 -16.31 20.25
CA ARG A 310 -11.01 -16.25 18.79
C ARG A 310 -9.53 -16.12 18.45
N LEU A 311 -9.03 -17.03 17.62
CA LEU A 311 -7.69 -16.95 17.04
C LEU A 311 -7.79 -17.00 15.50
N VAL A 312 -7.13 -16.06 14.82
CA VAL A 312 -6.94 -16.08 13.36
C VAL A 312 -5.45 -15.99 13.06
N VAL A 313 -4.91 -16.94 12.29
CA VAL A 313 -3.53 -16.93 11.80
C VAL A 313 -3.57 -16.86 10.27
N ASN A 314 -3.29 -15.70 9.70
CA ASN A 314 -3.24 -15.48 8.25
C ASN A 314 -1.84 -15.73 7.67
N GLY A 315 -0.81 -15.88 8.51
CA GLY A 315 0.57 -16.06 8.06
C GLY A 315 1.58 -16.06 9.20
N GLY A 316 2.87 -16.09 8.84
CA GLY A 316 4.00 -16.08 9.78
C GLY A 316 4.73 -17.41 9.87
N THR A 317 5.81 -17.43 10.64
CA THR A 317 6.63 -18.63 10.88
C THR A 317 6.64 -18.96 12.37
N PHE A 318 6.16 -20.15 12.71
CA PHE A 318 6.20 -20.74 14.03
C PHE A 318 7.24 -21.85 14.01
N GLN A 319 8.45 -21.55 14.50
CA GLN A 319 9.54 -22.52 14.47
C GLN A 319 10.18 -22.79 15.81
N ASP A 320 10.59 -24.03 16.04
CA ASP A 320 11.34 -24.43 17.23
C ASP A 320 10.65 -24.10 18.57
N ASN A 321 9.33 -23.82 18.56
CA ASN A 321 8.61 -23.50 19.77
C ASN A 321 8.35 -24.78 20.54
N TRP A 322 8.37 -24.67 21.88
CA TRP A 322 8.37 -25.84 22.72
C TRP A 322 7.45 -25.71 23.92
N GLN A 323 6.44 -26.59 23.98
CA GLN A 323 5.73 -26.91 25.21
C GLN A 323 6.55 -27.96 25.98
N MET A 324 7.20 -27.55 27.08
CA MET A 324 8.20 -28.36 27.80
C MET A 324 7.69 -29.03 29.09
N GLY A 325 6.63 -28.51 29.70
CA GLY A 325 6.15 -29.03 30.99
C GLY A 325 5.53 -30.42 30.88
N ASN A 326 5.94 -31.36 31.75
CA ASN A 326 5.22 -32.63 31.97
C ASN A 326 5.62 -33.29 33.30
N LYS A 327 4.63 -33.65 34.13
CA LYS A 327 4.73 -34.64 35.23
C LYS A 327 3.55 -35.65 35.23
N ASP A 328 2.58 -35.47 34.34
CA ASP A 328 1.31 -36.21 34.31
C ASP A 328 0.90 -36.47 32.85
N LEU A 329 0.49 -37.70 32.53
CA LEU A 329 0.12 -38.14 31.16
C LEU A 329 -1.12 -37.44 30.54
N TYR A 330 -1.72 -36.46 31.22
CA TYR A 330 -2.98 -35.81 30.81
C TYR A 330 -2.92 -34.26 30.84
N GLY A 331 -1.73 -33.66 30.79
CA GLY A 331 -1.50 -32.24 31.07
C GLY A 331 -1.15 -31.29 29.92
N THR A 332 -1.69 -31.56 28.72
CA THR A 332 -1.84 -30.71 27.50
C THR A 332 -0.58 -30.28 26.69
N GLY A 333 -0.76 -30.14 25.36
CA GLY A 333 0.32 -29.97 24.37
C GLY A 333 0.04 -28.90 23.32
N GLY A 334 0.73 -28.83 22.18
CA GLY A 334 0.70 -27.68 21.26
C GLY A 334 1.99 -26.87 21.34
N GLY A 335 3.05 -27.38 20.70
CA GLY A 335 4.39 -26.79 20.77
C GLY A 335 4.47 -25.36 20.25
N ALA A 336 3.64 -25.00 19.27
CA ALA A 336 3.43 -23.63 18.85
C ALA A 336 2.18 -23.03 19.53
N ILE A 337 1.01 -23.63 19.27
CA ILE A 337 -0.29 -23.08 19.63
C ILE A 337 -1.07 -24.06 20.49
N TYR A 338 -1.59 -23.56 21.61
CA TYR A 338 -2.66 -24.19 22.36
C TYR A 338 -3.93 -23.37 22.19
N PHE A 339 -5.01 -24.03 21.78
CA PHE A 339 -6.29 -23.39 21.55
C PHE A 339 -7.43 -23.96 22.39
N GLY A 340 -8.10 -23.07 23.09
CA GLY A 340 -9.25 -23.32 23.96
C GLY A 340 -8.92 -23.17 25.45
N ASP A 341 -9.93 -23.29 26.30
CA ASP A 341 -9.79 -23.08 27.75
C ASP A 341 -9.37 -24.34 28.52
N GLY A 342 -9.28 -25.48 27.82
CA GLY A 342 -8.91 -26.78 28.37
C GLY A 342 -9.90 -27.39 29.34
N THR A 343 -11.10 -26.82 29.48
CA THR A 343 -12.18 -27.42 30.25
C THR A 343 -13.15 -28.14 29.32
N GLN A 344 -13.96 -29.04 29.87
CA GLN A 344 -15.08 -29.66 29.14
C GLN A 344 -16.34 -28.79 29.20
N ASN A 345 -16.23 -27.53 29.65
CA ASN A 345 -17.38 -26.64 29.73
C ASN A 345 -17.74 -26.13 28.34
N GLU A 346 -19.02 -26.24 27.97
CA GLU A 346 -19.57 -25.73 26.71
C GLU A 346 -19.71 -24.19 26.72
N ASP A 347 -19.57 -23.53 27.88
CA ASP A 347 -19.61 -22.07 27.98
C ASP A 347 -18.39 -21.37 27.33
N TYR A 348 -17.32 -22.12 27.01
CA TYR A 348 -16.05 -21.60 26.49
C TYR A 348 -15.71 -22.11 25.07
N ASN A 349 -16.73 -22.13 24.20
CA ASN A 349 -16.53 -22.49 22.80
C ASN A 349 -15.76 -21.39 22.05
N GLY A 350 -14.58 -21.73 21.54
CA GLY A 350 -13.76 -20.83 20.73
C GLY A 350 -13.65 -21.28 19.28
N THR A 351 -13.34 -20.34 18.39
CA THR A 351 -12.98 -20.63 16.99
C THR A 351 -11.53 -20.24 16.70
N MET A 352 -10.75 -21.19 16.22
CA MET A 352 -9.43 -20.96 15.64
C MET A 352 -9.50 -21.11 14.12
N ILE A 353 -8.88 -20.18 13.40
CA ILE A 353 -8.76 -20.19 11.94
C ILE A 353 -7.27 -20.14 11.58
N ILE A 354 -6.79 -21.17 10.89
CA ILE A 354 -5.45 -21.24 10.29
C ILE A 354 -5.60 -21.04 8.79
N ASN A 355 -5.33 -19.83 8.35
CA ASN A 355 -5.45 -19.36 6.97
C ASN A 355 -4.07 -19.05 6.35
N GLY A 356 -3.00 -19.61 6.91
CA GLY A 356 -1.65 -19.49 6.40
C GLY A 356 -0.59 -19.75 7.47
N GLY A 357 0.67 -19.65 7.05
CA GLY A 357 1.84 -19.77 7.92
C GLY A 357 2.60 -21.09 7.81
N THR A 358 3.81 -21.10 8.37
CA THR A 358 4.70 -22.26 8.43
C THR A 358 4.93 -22.66 9.88
N PHE A 359 4.62 -23.91 10.21
CA PHE A 359 4.85 -24.53 11.51
C PHE A 359 5.97 -25.55 11.37
N ASP A 360 7.19 -25.16 11.72
CA ASP A 360 8.38 -25.98 11.53
C ASP A 360 9.03 -26.40 12.85
N SER A 361 9.32 -27.68 13.03
CA SER A 361 10.18 -28.15 14.13
C SER A 361 9.67 -27.80 15.54
N ASN A 362 8.36 -27.57 15.69
CA ASN A 362 7.74 -27.32 16.99
C ASN A 362 7.58 -28.64 17.75
N ARG A 363 7.64 -28.54 19.09
CA ARG A 363 7.72 -29.71 19.97
C ARG A 363 6.74 -29.60 21.12
N SER A 364 6.05 -30.70 21.39
CA SER A 364 5.25 -30.86 22.60
C SER A 364 5.62 -32.13 23.35
N MET A 365 5.76 -32.00 24.67
CA MET A 365 5.90 -33.15 25.58
C MET A 365 4.58 -33.93 25.78
N GLN A 366 3.49 -33.53 25.12
CA GLN A 366 2.19 -34.19 25.12
C GLN A 366 1.69 -34.41 23.68
N ASP A 367 0.58 -33.80 23.31
CA ASP A 367 -0.07 -33.98 22.02
C ASP A 367 0.02 -32.70 21.17
N GLY A 368 -0.07 -32.83 19.84
CA GLY A 368 -0.04 -31.68 18.95
C GLY A 368 1.34 -31.03 18.91
N GLY A 369 2.27 -31.56 18.12
CA GLY A 369 3.64 -31.04 18.10
C GLY A 369 3.68 -29.56 17.72
N ALA A 370 2.80 -29.12 16.81
CA ALA A 370 2.53 -27.71 16.54
C ALA A 370 1.29 -27.21 17.28
N ILE A 371 0.13 -27.85 17.08
CA ILE A 371 -1.18 -27.31 17.49
C ILE A 371 -1.96 -28.33 18.31
N PHE A 372 -2.53 -27.85 19.42
CA PHE A 372 -3.48 -28.58 20.24
C PHE A 372 -4.80 -27.83 20.35
N VAL A 373 -5.92 -28.52 20.16
CA VAL A 373 -7.28 -27.98 20.26
C VAL A 373 -8.07 -28.72 21.33
N THR A 374 -8.70 -27.98 22.24
CA THR A 374 -9.45 -28.55 23.37
C THR A 374 -10.90 -28.90 23.01
N TRP A 375 -11.61 -29.49 23.97
CA TRP A 375 -13.03 -29.79 23.90
C TRP A 375 -13.88 -28.59 23.48
N ASN A 376 -15.00 -28.89 22.81
CA ASN A 376 -16.04 -27.94 22.39
C ASN A 376 -15.55 -26.77 21.50
N CYS A 377 -14.30 -26.80 21.05
CA CYS A 377 -13.71 -25.78 20.19
C CYS A 377 -13.84 -26.16 18.71
N THR A 378 -13.91 -25.13 17.88
CA THR A 378 -13.88 -25.26 16.43
C THR A 378 -12.51 -24.84 15.90
N ALA A 379 -11.88 -25.69 15.09
CA ALA A 379 -10.65 -25.39 14.39
C ALA A 379 -10.87 -25.45 12.88
N VAL A 380 -10.48 -24.41 12.16
CA VAL A 380 -10.66 -24.30 10.72
C VAL A 380 -9.29 -24.16 10.09
N PHE A 381 -8.80 -25.25 9.49
CA PHE A 381 -7.56 -25.28 8.73
C PHE A 381 -7.92 -25.06 7.27
N GLN A 382 -7.49 -23.92 6.72
CA GLN A 382 -7.72 -23.52 5.33
C GLN A 382 -6.42 -23.54 4.53
N GLN A 383 -5.34 -23.02 5.11
CA GLN A 383 -4.05 -22.90 4.43
C GLN A 383 -2.91 -23.03 5.45
N GLY A 384 -1.77 -23.58 5.03
CA GLY A 384 -0.55 -23.59 5.85
C GLY A 384 0.37 -24.78 5.60
N THR A 385 1.58 -24.73 6.15
CA THR A 385 2.56 -25.81 6.06
C THR A 385 2.99 -26.25 7.46
N PHE A 386 2.93 -27.55 7.72
CA PHE A 386 3.33 -28.19 8.97
C PHE A 386 4.44 -29.18 8.66
N VAL A 387 5.65 -28.87 9.13
CA VAL A 387 6.85 -29.63 8.81
C VAL A 387 7.70 -29.93 10.04
N ASN A 388 8.28 -31.14 10.11
CA ASN A 388 9.21 -31.55 11.17
C ASN A 388 8.69 -31.41 12.62
N ASN A 389 7.37 -31.27 12.84
CA ASN A 389 6.84 -31.12 14.18
C ASN A 389 6.87 -32.45 14.91
N TRP A 390 7.05 -32.41 16.23
CA TRP A 390 7.15 -33.61 17.05
C TRP A 390 6.24 -33.53 18.27
N SER A 391 5.48 -34.61 18.51
CA SER A 391 4.72 -34.79 19.73
C SER A 391 5.13 -36.07 20.46
N ASN A 392 5.16 -35.95 21.78
CA ASN A 392 5.51 -37.05 22.66
C ASN A 392 4.44 -38.15 22.71
N ARG A 393 3.20 -37.88 22.27
CA ARG A 393 2.11 -38.85 22.35
C ARG A 393 1.27 -38.86 21.06
N LEU A 394 0.40 -37.88 20.84
CA LEU A 394 -0.56 -37.89 19.73
C LEU A 394 -0.39 -36.68 18.80
N GLY A 395 -0.71 -36.82 17.52
CA GLY A 395 -0.78 -35.68 16.59
C GLY A 395 0.57 -34.98 16.41
N GLY A 396 1.44 -35.50 15.54
CA GLY A 396 2.80 -34.99 15.39
C GLY A 396 2.82 -33.53 14.95
N ALA A 397 1.87 -33.11 14.10
CA ALA A 397 1.58 -31.69 13.88
C ALA A 397 0.39 -31.21 14.70
N VAL A 398 -0.79 -31.83 14.50
CA VAL A 398 -2.06 -31.34 15.06
C VAL A 398 -2.72 -32.43 15.89
N TYR A 399 -3.26 -32.03 17.05
CA TYR A 399 -4.14 -32.88 17.85
C TYR A 399 -5.38 -32.14 18.33
N THR A 400 -6.53 -32.83 18.32
CA THR A 400 -7.83 -32.30 18.75
C THR A 400 -8.54 -33.22 19.74
N GLU A 401 -9.15 -32.64 20.78
CA GLU A 401 -9.87 -33.37 21.82
C GLU A 401 -11.31 -33.77 21.44
N GLU A 402 -11.96 -34.56 22.30
CA GLU A 402 -13.38 -34.95 22.13
C GLU A 402 -14.29 -33.72 22.02
N ASP A 403 -15.44 -33.86 21.36
CA ASP A 403 -16.44 -32.80 21.18
C ASP A 403 -15.93 -31.53 20.48
N SER A 404 -14.68 -31.51 20.03
CA SER A 404 -14.16 -30.51 19.11
C SER A 404 -14.53 -30.85 17.66
N THR A 405 -14.59 -29.82 16.82
CA THR A 405 -14.80 -29.98 15.38
C THR A 405 -13.66 -29.30 14.62
N SER A 406 -12.97 -30.08 13.78
CA SER A 406 -11.95 -29.58 12.87
C SER A 406 -12.46 -29.60 11.45
N TYR A 407 -12.39 -28.46 10.76
CA TYR A 407 -12.61 -28.35 9.33
C TYR A 407 -11.25 -28.29 8.66
N VAL A 408 -10.98 -29.23 7.76
CA VAL A 408 -9.70 -29.30 7.05
C VAL A 408 -10.00 -29.22 5.56
N THR A 409 -9.59 -28.12 4.95
CA THR A 409 -9.74 -27.94 3.50
C THR A 409 -8.59 -28.63 2.75
N ASN A 410 -8.61 -28.65 1.41
CA ASN A 410 -7.68 -29.37 0.54
C ASN A 410 -6.27 -29.56 1.12
N ALA A 411 -6.05 -30.70 1.80
CA ALA A 411 -4.82 -30.98 2.52
C ALA A 411 -4.06 -32.15 1.89
N VAL A 412 -2.75 -32.18 2.10
CA VAL A 412 -1.93 -33.34 1.79
C VAL A 412 -1.10 -33.72 3.01
N ALA A 413 -1.02 -35.01 3.34
CA ALA A 413 -0.10 -35.53 4.33
C ALA A 413 0.77 -36.63 3.74
N TYR A 414 2.09 -36.40 3.73
CA TYR A 414 3.08 -37.35 3.23
C TYR A 414 4.37 -37.32 4.02
N GLU A 415 5.07 -38.46 4.09
CA GLU A 415 6.29 -38.62 4.88
C GLU A 415 6.11 -38.26 6.36
N ASN A 416 4.92 -38.48 6.93
CA ASN A 416 4.69 -38.34 8.37
C ASN A 416 4.80 -39.67 9.09
N TYR A 417 5.14 -39.62 10.37
CA TYR A 417 5.59 -40.77 11.12
C TYR A 417 4.83 -40.95 12.43
N ALA A 418 4.36 -42.16 12.71
CA ALA A 418 3.78 -42.53 13.99
C ALA A 418 4.49 -43.76 14.55
N GLY A 419 4.67 -43.85 15.87
CA GLY A 419 5.24 -45.06 16.47
C GLY A 419 4.31 -46.28 16.36
N HIS A 420 3.00 -46.08 16.43
CA HIS A 420 2.06 -47.19 16.57
C HIS A 420 0.90 -47.13 15.58
N PHE A 421 0.20 -46.00 15.44
CA PHE A 421 -0.99 -45.94 14.59
C PHE A 421 -1.10 -44.67 13.75
N GLY A 422 -1.39 -44.79 12.45
CA GLY A 422 -1.74 -43.63 11.63
C GLY A 422 -0.55 -42.69 11.43
N GLY A 423 0.40 -43.04 10.56
CA GLY A 423 1.50 -42.14 10.22
C GLY A 423 0.99 -40.81 9.65
N GLY A 424 -0.05 -40.85 8.82
CA GLY A 424 -0.80 -39.67 8.38
C GLY A 424 -1.86 -39.25 9.41
N LEU A 425 -3.05 -39.84 9.32
CA LEU A 425 -4.21 -39.53 10.14
C LEU A 425 -4.54 -40.67 11.13
N TRP A 426 -4.87 -40.31 12.37
CA TRP A 426 -5.36 -41.25 13.38
C TRP A 426 -6.63 -40.75 14.06
N LEU A 427 -7.63 -41.63 14.18
CA LEU A 427 -8.88 -41.40 14.90
C LEU A 427 -9.00 -42.33 16.12
N CYS A 428 -9.15 -41.71 17.29
CA CYS A 428 -9.40 -42.34 18.59
C CYS A 428 -10.74 -43.11 18.60
N PRO A 429 -11.05 -43.96 19.61
CA PRO A 429 -12.35 -44.61 19.73
C PRO A 429 -13.58 -43.69 19.71
N SER A 430 -13.41 -42.39 19.95
CA SER A 430 -14.45 -41.35 19.90
C SER A 430 -14.43 -40.51 18.63
N GLY A 431 -13.35 -40.60 17.85
CA GLY A 431 -13.09 -39.75 16.69
C GLY A 431 -14.07 -40.04 15.56
N LYS A 432 -14.25 -39.07 14.65
CA LYS A 432 -15.09 -39.26 13.46
C LYS A 432 -14.46 -38.53 12.29
N GLY A 433 -14.49 -39.15 11.11
CA GLY A 433 -14.07 -38.52 9.87
C GLY A 433 -15.23 -38.42 8.88
N VAL A 434 -15.58 -37.20 8.52
CA VAL A 434 -16.59 -36.89 7.50
C VAL A 434 -15.85 -36.32 6.30
N THR A 435 -16.12 -36.85 5.12
CA THR A 435 -15.57 -36.30 3.88
C THR A 435 -16.68 -35.64 3.07
N SER A 436 -16.42 -34.45 2.56
CA SER A 436 -17.19 -33.91 1.44
C SER A 436 -16.89 -34.70 0.16
N LYS A 437 -17.70 -34.50 -0.90
CA LYS A 437 -17.66 -35.22 -2.18
C LYS A 437 -16.21 -35.30 -2.73
N HIS A 438 -15.57 -36.44 -2.50
CA HIS A 438 -14.24 -36.78 -3.03
C HIS A 438 -13.08 -35.87 -2.59
N GLY A 439 -13.18 -35.15 -1.46
CA GLY A 439 -12.11 -34.22 -1.09
C GLY A 439 -12.03 -33.74 0.36
N GLY A 440 -10.78 -33.68 0.82
CA GLY A 440 -10.26 -32.71 1.80
C GLY A 440 -8.90 -33.10 2.41
N MET A 441 -8.45 -34.36 2.32
CA MET A 441 -7.06 -34.72 2.65
C MET A 441 -6.54 -35.91 1.81
N ALA A 442 -5.47 -35.69 1.05
CA ALA A 442 -4.72 -36.74 0.35
C ALA A 442 -3.65 -37.32 1.28
N LEU A 443 -3.63 -38.64 1.44
CA LEU A 443 -2.74 -39.36 2.36
C LEU A 443 -1.91 -40.36 1.57
N PHE A 444 -0.58 -40.25 1.61
CA PHE A 444 0.32 -41.22 0.98
C PHE A 444 1.72 -41.17 1.57
N ALA A 445 2.48 -42.27 1.46
CA ALA A 445 3.88 -42.34 1.86
C ALA A 445 4.16 -41.91 3.31
N ASN A 446 3.17 -42.06 4.19
CA ASN A 446 3.36 -41.94 5.63
C ASN A 446 3.80 -43.30 6.20
N GLU A 447 4.24 -43.37 7.46
CA GLU A 447 4.66 -44.63 8.07
C GLU A 447 4.25 -44.73 9.55
N ALA A 448 3.61 -45.83 9.92
CA ALA A 448 3.34 -46.22 11.30
C ALA A 448 4.26 -47.38 11.69
N ASN A 449 5.28 -47.09 12.51
CA ASN A 449 6.33 -48.04 12.86
C ASN A 449 6.96 -47.72 14.22
N VAL A 450 7.07 -48.73 15.09
CA VAL A 450 7.59 -48.59 16.47
C VAL A 450 8.99 -48.00 16.55
N LYS A 451 9.75 -48.00 15.45
CA LYS A 451 11.03 -47.29 15.36
C LYS A 451 10.89 -45.78 15.57
N TYR A 452 9.70 -45.20 15.42
CA TYR A 452 9.41 -43.77 15.63
C TYR A 452 8.91 -43.45 17.04
N ASP A 453 8.65 -44.45 17.90
CA ASP A 453 8.42 -44.23 19.33
C ASP A 453 9.76 -43.94 20.02
N ARG A 454 10.24 -42.71 19.80
CA ARG A 454 11.56 -42.20 20.19
C ARG A 454 11.44 -40.78 20.71
N THR A 455 12.47 -40.32 21.41
CA THR A 455 12.56 -38.93 21.85
C THR A 455 12.53 -37.97 20.64
N GLU A 456 12.36 -36.67 20.91
CA GLU A 456 12.44 -35.60 19.91
C GLU A 456 13.82 -35.52 19.21
N THR A 457 14.83 -36.21 19.75
CA THR A 457 16.17 -36.32 19.16
C THR A 457 16.41 -37.66 18.45
N GLY A 458 15.39 -38.52 18.38
CA GLY A 458 15.50 -39.86 17.79
C GLY A 458 16.20 -40.89 18.68
N ALA A 459 16.35 -40.63 19.98
CA ALA A 459 16.91 -41.59 20.92
C ALA A 459 15.85 -42.60 21.39
N GLU A 460 16.29 -43.82 21.71
CA GLU A 460 15.43 -44.85 22.28
C GLU A 460 15.07 -44.54 23.72
N ILE A 461 13.81 -44.84 24.09
CA ILE A 461 13.28 -44.53 25.41
C ILE A 461 13.42 -45.76 26.29
N ARG A 462 14.58 -45.85 26.96
CA ARG A 462 14.90 -46.95 27.89
C ARG A 462 14.55 -46.63 29.33
N GLN A 463 14.20 -45.38 29.63
CA GLN A 463 13.91 -44.87 30.97
C GLN A 463 12.69 -43.94 30.89
N ASP A 464 11.92 -43.87 31.98
CA ASP A 464 10.73 -43.00 32.10
C ASP A 464 11.12 -41.51 31.97
N THR A 465 12.35 -41.16 32.38
CA THR A 465 12.90 -39.80 32.30
C THR A 465 14.27 -39.80 31.61
N ILE A 466 14.49 -38.84 30.69
CA ILE A 466 15.78 -38.60 30.04
C ILE A 466 16.06 -37.09 30.07
N ASP A 467 17.26 -36.67 30.48
CA ASP A 467 17.65 -35.25 30.59
C ASP A 467 16.63 -34.37 31.33
N ASN A 468 16.09 -34.87 32.45
CA ASN A 468 15.04 -34.24 33.27
C ASN A 468 13.69 -34.00 32.56
N LYS A 469 13.41 -34.70 31.46
CA LYS A 469 12.12 -34.71 30.77
C LYS A 469 11.41 -36.04 30.99
N ASP A 470 10.12 -35.98 31.29
CA ASP A 470 9.26 -37.15 31.47
C ASP A 470 8.68 -37.62 30.12
N TYR A 471 9.11 -38.81 29.69
CA TYR A 471 8.61 -39.50 28.49
C TYR A 471 7.51 -40.51 28.83
N GLY A 472 7.10 -40.58 30.10
CA GLY A 472 6.12 -41.51 30.62
C GLY A 472 6.75 -42.86 30.91
N TYR A 473 6.56 -43.82 30.01
CA TYR A 473 6.89 -45.22 30.26
C TYR A 473 8.13 -45.70 29.49
N SER A 474 9.11 -46.21 30.21
CA SER A 474 10.29 -46.90 29.70
C SER A 474 9.91 -48.12 28.87
N GLY A 475 10.64 -48.31 27.76
CA GLY A 475 10.43 -49.43 26.86
C GLY A 475 9.08 -49.36 26.13
N SER A 476 8.47 -48.18 25.97
CA SER A 476 7.17 -48.08 25.30
C SER A 476 7.22 -48.58 23.85
N GLN A 477 8.35 -48.42 23.17
CA GLN A 477 8.58 -48.93 21.83
C GLN A 477 8.50 -50.46 21.73
N ASP A 478 8.63 -51.16 22.86
CA ASP A 478 8.53 -52.62 22.96
C ASP A 478 7.08 -53.07 23.26
N ARG A 479 6.14 -52.13 23.46
CA ARG A 479 4.72 -52.38 23.75
C ARG A 479 3.93 -52.32 22.44
N GLY A 480 3.50 -53.46 21.95
CA GLY A 480 2.96 -53.59 20.60
C GLY A 480 4.00 -54.26 19.69
N VAL A 481 3.53 -55.10 18.77
CA VAL A 481 4.44 -55.95 17.95
C VAL A 481 4.86 -55.26 16.66
N THR A 482 4.02 -54.40 16.09
CA THR A 482 4.24 -53.54 14.90
C THR A 482 3.18 -52.43 14.89
N GLY A 483 3.44 -51.32 14.18
CA GLY A 483 2.41 -50.31 13.92
C GLY A 483 1.33 -50.78 12.91
N ALA A 484 0.26 -50.00 12.75
CA ALA A 484 -0.80 -50.20 11.77
C ALA A 484 -1.34 -48.88 11.21
N GLY A 485 -1.70 -48.83 9.93
CA GLY A 485 -2.17 -47.61 9.28
C GLY A 485 -1.02 -46.66 9.00
N ASP A 486 -0.23 -46.93 7.97
CA ASP A 486 0.80 -46.01 7.49
C ASP A 486 0.16 -44.66 7.17
N ASP A 487 -0.90 -44.64 6.38
CA ASP A 487 -1.58 -43.40 5.96
C ASP A 487 -2.77 -43.05 6.86
N PHE A 488 -3.55 -44.04 7.28
CA PHE A 488 -4.74 -43.83 8.09
C PHE A 488 -4.98 -44.96 9.09
N SER A 489 -5.40 -44.61 10.29
CA SER A 489 -5.93 -45.59 11.24
C SER A 489 -7.10 -45.06 12.05
N ILE A 490 -7.99 -45.97 12.42
CA ILE A 490 -9.22 -45.68 13.17
C ILE A 490 -9.46 -46.80 14.19
N MET A 491 -9.64 -46.43 15.45
CA MET A 491 -9.70 -47.39 16.56
C MET A 491 -11.11 -47.96 16.77
N TYR A 492 -11.21 -49.10 17.45
CA TYR A 492 -12.50 -49.66 17.87
C TYR A 492 -13.19 -48.74 18.89
N PRO A 493 -14.52 -48.48 18.77
CA PRO A 493 -15.29 -47.59 19.64
C PRO A 493 -15.57 -48.24 21.00
N SER A 494 -14.51 -48.44 21.77
CA SER A 494 -14.53 -49.03 23.11
C SER A 494 -15.08 -48.10 24.19
N LYS A 495 -15.38 -46.84 23.86
CA LYS A 495 -15.95 -45.85 24.78
C LYS A 495 -17.48 -45.92 24.80
N SER A 496 -18.07 -45.96 25.99
CA SER A 496 -19.52 -46.09 26.18
C SER A 496 -20.29 -44.91 25.56
N GLY A 497 -21.29 -45.22 24.72
CA GLY A 497 -22.21 -44.22 24.14
C GLY A 497 -21.66 -43.42 22.96
N GLN A 498 -20.44 -43.73 22.50
CA GLN A 498 -19.83 -43.08 21.34
C GLN A 498 -19.81 -44.02 20.13
N THR A 499 -19.83 -43.43 18.95
CA THR A 499 -19.64 -44.11 17.66
C THR A 499 -18.40 -43.55 16.98
N ASN A 500 -17.73 -44.37 16.18
CA ASN A 500 -16.56 -43.99 15.41
C ASN A 500 -16.81 -44.42 13.96
N TYR A 501 -16.52 -43.55 13.00
CA TYR A 501 -16.61 -43.89 11.58
C TYR A 501 -15.72 -42.98 10.75
N PHE A 502 -15.39 -43.45 9.54
CA PHE A 502 -14.68 -42.66 8.53
C PHE A 502 -15.29 -42.90 7.16
N GLN A 503 -15.60 -41.85 6.43
CA GLN A 503 -16.01 -41.94 5.04
C GLN A 503 -14.76 -41.96 4.14
N LEU A 504 -14.35 -43.14 3.68
CA LEU A 504 -13.29 -43.27 2.69
C LEU A 504 -13.79 -42.82 1.32
N SER A 505 -12.99 -41.99 0.65
CA SER A 505 -13.14 -41.77 -0.78
C SER A 505 -11.99 -42.39 -1.56
N VAL A 506 -12.29 -42.92 -2.74
CA VAL A 506 -11.30 -43.47 -3.69
C VAL A 506 -10.85 -42.45 -4.73
N GLU A 507 -11.25 -41.20 -4.58
CA GLU A 507 -10.81 -40.08 -5.39
C GLU A 507 -10.35 -38.96 -4.44
N TRP A 508 -9.26 -38.27 -4.80
CA TRP A 508 -8.78 -37.09 -4.08
C TRP A 508 -9.40 -35.81 -4.64
N PHE A 509 -9.25 -34.71 -3.89
CA PHE A 509 -9.76 -33.39 -4.29
C PHE A 509 -9.22 -32.89 -5.64
N THR A 510 -8.17 -33.53 -6.17
CA THR A 510 -7.57 -33.29 -7.49
C THR A 510 -8.28 -33.99 -8.65
N GLY A 511 -9.27 -34.85 -8.37
CA GLY A 511 -9.90 -35.76 -9.33
C GLY A 511 -9.09 -37.04 -9.61
N ASP A 512 -7.94 -37.23 -8.96
CA ASP A 512 -7.13 -38.45 -9.15
C ASP A 512 -7.72 -39.63 -8.36
N THR A 513 -7.91 -40.76 -9.05
CA THR A 513 -8.34 -42.02 -8.42
C THR A 513 -7.19 -42.72 -7.69
N ILE A 514 -7.48 -43.28 -6.52
CA ILE A 514 -6.54 -44.01 -5.67
C ILE A 514 -7.11 -45.37 -5.23
N THR A 515 -6.33 -46.18 -4.53
CA THR A 515 -6.82 -47.41 -3.90
C THR A 515 -6.33 -47.50 -2.47
N TRP A 516 -7.26 -47.76 -1.53
CA TRP A 516 -6.92 -48.05 -0.14
C TRP A 516 -6.66 -49.52 0.04
N HIS A 517 -5.70 -49.87 0.90
CA HIS A 517 -5.33 -51.24 1.22
C HIS A 517 -5.20 -51.41 2.72
N ASP A 518 -5.68 -52.54 3.24
CA ASP A 518 -5.39 -52.94 4.62
C ASP A 518 -3.87 -53.10 4.82
N ASP A 519 -3.35 -52.46 5.86
CA ASP A 519 -1.91 -52.50 6.21
C ASP A 519 -1.64 -52.71 7.71
N GLY A 520 -2.66 -53.16 8.42
CA GLY A 520 -2.62 -53.55 9.83
C GLY A 520 -4.02 -53.55 10.43
N GLN A 521 -4.17 -54.19 11.60
CA GLN A 521 -5.47 -54.29 12.26
C GLN A 521 -5.33 -54.03 13.76
N PRO A 522 -5.62 -52.80 14.24
CA PRO A 522 -5.72 -52.50 15.66
C PRO A 522 -6.74 -53.42 16.36
N THR A 523 -6.42 -53.98 17.51
CA THR A 523 -7.37 -54.86 18.23
C THR A 523 -8.55 -54.08 18.81
N SER A 524 -9.60 -54.75 19.29
CA SER A 524 -10.70 -54.11 20.04
C SER A 524 -10.26 -53.46 21.36
N LYS A 525 -9.08 -53.80 21.87
CA LYS A 525 -8.48 -53.16 23.05
C LYS A 525 -7.55 -52.00 22.69
N ALA A 526 -7.14 -51.91 21.43
CA ALA A 526 -6.27 -50.85 20.97
C ALA A 526 -7.02 -49.52 21.04
N ASN A 527 -6.39 -48.56 21.69
CA ASN A 527 -6.92 -47.21 21.79
C ASN A 527 -5.94 -46.17 21.27
N GLY A 528 -4.67 -46.52 21.05
CA GLY A 528 -3.67 -45.64 20.43
C GLY A 528 -3.19 -44.45 21.27
N TYR A 529 -3.73 -44.22 22.48
CA TYR A 529 -3.36 -43.10 23.34
C TYR A 529 -2.78 -43.50 24.70
N LEU A 530 -2.91 -44.77 25.10
CA LEU A 530 -2.27 -45.30 26.31
C LEU A 530 -1.02 -46.11 25.98
N TYR A 531 -0.02 -46.01 26.86
CA TYR A 531 1.21 -46.77 26.78
C TYR A 531 1.06 -48.19 27.38
N THR A 532 0.05 -48.97 26.99
CA THR A 532 -0.08 -50.37 27.45
C THR A 532 0.00 -51.33 26.28
N ALA A 533 0.45 -52.57 26.53
CA ALA A 533 0.55 -53.58 25.48
C ALA A 533 -0.80 -53.82 24.79
N ASP A 534 -1.90 -53.85 25.56
CA ASP A 534 -3.25 -53.98 25.01
C ASP A 534 -3.66 -52.73 24.20
N ALA A 535 -3.36 -51.52 24.67
CA ALA A 535 -3.71 -50.27 23.99
C ALA A 535 -2.98 -50.03 22.67
N LEU A 536 -1.83 -50.69 22.49
CA LEU A 536 -0.95 -50.60 21.31
C LEU A 536 -0.90 -51.91 20.50
N SER A 537 -1.85 -52.81 20.74
CA SER A 537 -1.86 -54.14 20.11
C SER A 537 -2.45 -54.14 18.70
N VAL A 538 -1.96 -55.06 17.86
CA VAL A 538 -2.46 -55.36 16.51
C VAL A 538 -2.69 -56.87 16.33
N ASN A 539 -3.76 -57.26 15.62
CA ASN A 539 -4.18 -58.67 15.48
C ASN A 539 -3.37 -59.48 14.45
N ALA A 540 -2.86 -58.85 13.38
CA ALA A 540 -2.18 -59.54 12.28
C ALA A 540 -0.82 -58.88 11.95
N MET A 541 0.26 -59.67 12.07
CA MET A 541 1.65 -59.24 11.83
C MET A 541 2.05 -59.18 10.35
N SER A 542 1.29 -59.84 9.47
CA SER A 542 1.51 -59.78 8.02
C SER A 542 0.94 -58.46 7.53
N ARG A 543 1.78 -57.43 7.34
CA ARG A 543 1.45 -56.24 6.54
C ARG A 543 1.47 -56.67 5.07
N PRO A 544 0.34 -57.09 4.47
CA PRO A 544 0.38 -57.53 3.09
C PRO A 544 0.69 -56.27 2.27
N ASP A 545 1.66 -56.34 1.36
CA ASP A 545 1.81 -55.26 0.39
C ASP A 545 0.58 -55.20 -0.51
N GLY A 546 -0.42 -54.42 -0.09
CA GLY A 546 -1.63 -54.14 -0.85
C GLY A 546 -2.88 -54.96 -0.51
N GLY A 547 -2.97 -55.64 0.64
CA GLY A 547 -4.22 -56.16 1.27
C GLY A 547 -5.38 -56.60 0.34
N VAL A 548 -6.63 -56.45 0.81
CA VAL A 548 -7.80 -56.33 -0.08
C VAL A 548 -7.96 -54.84 -0.37
N GLY A 549 -8.12 -54.48 -1.66
CA GLY A 549 -8.24 -53.09 -2.08
C GLY A 549 -9.68 -52.58 -1.97
N TYR A 550 -9.87 -51.39 -1.41
CA TYR A 550 -11.11 -50.64 -1.55
C TYR A 550 -11.04 -49.81 -2.83
N THR A 551 -11.94 -50.11 -3.77
CA THR A 551 -11.99 -49.47 -5.12
C THR A 551 -13.25 -48.63 -5.34
N SER A 552 -14.06 -48.44 -4.30
CA SER A 552 -15.22 -47.55 -4.28
C SER A 552 -15.32 -46.86 -2.93
N ASP A 553 -15.92 -45.68 -2.90
CA ASP A 553 -16.24 -44.97 -1.66
C ASP A 553 -16.93 -45.90 -0.66
N THR A 554 -16.46 -45.85 0.59
CA THR A 554 -16.85 -46.82 1.63
C THR A 554 -16.88 -46.12 2.99
N THR A 555 -17.97 -46.29 3.74
CA THR A 555 -17.97 -45.92 5.16
C THR A 555 -17.32 -47.03 5.97
N LEU A 556 -16.19 -46.73 6.61
CA LEU A 556 -15.62 -47.57 7.64
C LEU A 556 -16.35 -47.29 8.95
N ASP A 557 -16.90 -48.34 9.54
CA ASP A 557 -17.52 -48.34 10.85
C ASP A 557 -16.80 -49.40 11.70
N PRO A 558 -15.73 -49.03 12.44
CA PRO A 558 -15.14 -49.95 13.41
C PRO A 558 -16.20 -50.25 14.47
N GLY A 559 -16.73 -51.47 14.51
CA GLY A 559 -17.82 -51.85 15.41
C GLY A 559 -18.82 -52.78 14.72
N GLY A 560 -19.54 -53.60 15.49
CA GLY A 560 -20.44 -54.62 14.92
C GLY A 560 -19.76 -55.97 14.69
N SER A 561 -19.85 -56.56 13.50
CA SER A 561 -19.39 -57.94 13.22
C SER A 561 -17.87 -58.16 13.22
N ASN A 562 -17.07 -57.11 13.36
CA ASN A 562 -15.63 -57.13 13.14
C ASN A 562 -14.79 -57.09 14.44
N ASP A 563 -15.24 -56.50 15.56
CA ASP A 563 -14.48 -56.43 16.84
C ASP A 563 -12.99 -56.00 16.73
N PHE A 564 -12.68 -55.05 15.84
CA PHE A 564 -11.35 -54.43 15.69
C PHE A 564 -11.43 -53.04 15.04
N GLY A 565 -10.31 -52.30 15.05
CA GLY A 565 -10.12 -51.06 14.28
C GLY A 565 -9.49 -51.30 12.90
N TYR A 566 -9.38 -50.26 12.07
CA TYR A 566 -8.76 -50.35 10.74
C TYR A 566 -7.42 -49.62 10.69
N GLY A 567 -6.45 -50.21 10.00
CA GLY A 567 -5.21 -49.57 9.57
C GLY A 567 -5.09 -49.71 8.06
N LEU A 568 -4.98 -48.57 7.36
CA LEU A 568 -4.93 -48.50 5.91
C LEU A 568 -3.71 -47.73 5.37
N LYS A 569 -3.29 -48.13 4.17
CA LYS A 569 -2.36 -47.40 3.30
C LYS A 569 -2.95 -47.13 1.92
N VAL A 570 -2.49 -46.09 1.25
CA VAL A 570 -2.92 -45.70 -0.10
C VAL A 570 -1.88 -46.11 -1.14
N THR A 571 -2.36 -46.67 -2.25
CA THR A 571 -1.60 -46.76 -3.50
C THR A 571 -2.10 -45.70 -4.47
N ALA A 572 -1.21 -44.80 -4.88
CA ALA A 572 -1.48 -43.73 -5.84
C ALA A 572 -0.32 -43.63 -6.85
N SER A 573 -0.63 -43.18 -8.08
CA SER A 573 0.43 -42.92 -9.07
C SER A 573 1.30 -41.73 -8.65
N VAL A 574 2.55 -41.69 -9.11
CA VAL A 574 3.45 -40.53 -8.86
C VAL A 574 2.83 -39.22 -9.34
N ARG A 575 2.09 -39.26 -10.46
CA ARG A 575 1.37 -38.09 -10.98
C ARG A 575 0.29 -37.62 -9.99
N ALA A 576 -0.52 -38.53 -9.47
CA ALA A 576 -1.57 -38.21 -8.50
C ALA A 576 -0.97 -37.61 -7.21
N GLN A 577 0.13 -38.19 -6.71
CA GLN A 577 0.86 -37.64 -5.55
C GLN A 577 1.34 -36.22 -5.81
N GLN A 578 1.95 -35.96 -6.98
CA GLN A 578 2.42 -34.63 -7.34
C GLN A 578 1.27 -33.62 -7.52
N ASN A 579 0.14 -34.05 -8.11
CA ASN A 579 -1.05 -33.22 -8.23
C ASN A 579 -1.57 -32.83 -6.85
N ALA A 580 -1.69 -33.78 -5.92
CA ALA A 580 -2.12 -33.53 -4.55
C ALA A 580 -1.20 -32.53 -3.83
N ILE A 581 0.12 -32.67 -3.96
CA ILE A 581 1.08 -31.71 -3.40
C ILE A 581 0.89 -30.32 -4.00
N ASN A 582 0.72 -30.21 -5.33
CA ASN A 582 0.65 -28.93 -6.02
C ASN A 582 -0.66 -28.18 -5.78
N GLN A 583 -1.76 -28.91 -5.57
CA GLN A 583 -3.11 -28.33 -5.42
C GLN A 583 -3.55 -28.21 -3.96
N ALA A 584 -2.82 -28.81 -3.02
CA ALA A 584 -3.12 -28.69 -1.60
C ALA A 584 -2.91 -27.25 -1.11
N PHE A 585 -3.83 -26.80 -0.26
CA PHE A 585 -3.73 -25.54 0.48
C PHE A 585 -3.06 -25.77 1.83
N ILE A 586 -3.13 -27.00 2.37
CA ILE A 586 -2.47 -27.40 3.60
C ILE A 586 -1.51 -28.55 3.33
N THR A 587 -0.28 -28.44 3.83
CA THR A 587 0.71 -29.51 3.73
C THR A 587 1.14 -29.98 5.11
N PHE A 588 1.09 -31.28 5.35
CA PHE A 588 1.69 -31.95 6.50
C PHE A 588 2.81 -32.88 6.01
N THR A 589 4.05 -32.62 6.40
CA THR A 589 5.16 -33.51 6.03
C THR A 589 6.23 -33.63 7.10
N LYS A 590 6.84 -34.81 7.24
CA LYS A 590 7.95 -35.07 8.20
C LYS A 590 7.57 -34.84 9.67
N ASN A 591 6.29 -34.77 9.98
CA ASN A 591 5.84 -34.65 11.36
C ASN A 591 5.86 -36.03 12.03
N THR A 592 6.12 -36.07 13.33
CA THR A 592 6.29 -37.32 14.09
C THR A 592 5.47 -37.30 15.36
N ALA A 593 4.61 -38.31 15.54
CA ALA A 593 3.98 -38.62 16.83
C ALA A 593 4.60 -39.91 17.38
N ARG A 594 4.97 -39.91 18.66
CA ARG A 594 5.49 -41.15 19.28
C ARG A 594 4.46 -42.28 19.32
N LEU A 595 3.17 -42.00 19.54
CA LEU A 595 2.12 -43.01 19.50
C LEU A 595 1.37 -42.97 18.19
N SER A 596 0.51 -41.98 17.99
CA SER A 596 -0.49 -42.05 16.94
C SER A 596 -0.79 -40.72 16.26
N GLY A 597 -1.04 -40.75 14.94
CA GLY A 597 -1.37 -39.57 14.14
C GLY A 597 -0.14 -38.72 13.84
N GLY A 598 0.77 -39.20 13.00
CA GLY A 598 2.01 -38.48 12.72
C GLY A 598 1.79 -37.08 12.12
N ALA A 599 0.83 -36.92 11.21
CA ALA A 599 0.35 -35.59 10.80
C ALA A 599 -0.72 -35.08 11.77
N PHE A 600 -1.84 -35.81 11.85
CA PHE A 600 -3.05 -35.36 12.53
C PHE A 600 -3.63 -36.48 13.40
N GLY A 601 -3.89 -36.20 14.68
CA GLY A 601 -4.62 -37.09 15.57
C GLY A 601 -5.91 -36.42 16.08
N SER A 602 -7.03 -37.14 16.11
CA SER A 602 -8.29 -36.56 16.61
C SER A 602 -9.07 -37.51 17.50
N ASN A 603 -9.52 -36.97 18.64
CA ASN A 603 -10.59 -37.52 19.46
C ASN A 603 -11.97 -36.97 19.09
N GLY A 604 -12.01 -35.83 18.39
CA GLY A 604 -13.22 -35.15 17.95
C GLY A 604 -13.60 -35.46 16.50
N VAL A 605 -14.43 -34.59 15.93
CA VAL A 605 -14.88 -34.68 14.54
C VAL A 605 -13.89 -33.97 13.62
N VAL A 606 -13.46 -34.64 12.56
CA VAL A 606 -12.71 -34.03 11.46
C VAL A 606 -13.59 -34.05 10.21
N THR A 607 -13.90 -32.86 9.72
CA THR A 607 -14.66 -32.61 8.50
C THR A 607 -13.69 -32.19 7.40
N PHE A 608 -13.54 -33.02 6.38
CA PHE A 608 -12.74 -32.75 5.20
C PHE A 608 -13.59 -32.03 4.16
N THR A 609 -13.19 -30.82 3.79
CA THR A 609 -13.98 -29.93 2.92
C THR A 609 -13.23 -29.61 1.64
N LYS A 610 -13.75 -30.04 0.50
CA LYS A 610 -13.25 -29.65 -0.81
C LYS A 610 -13.52 -28.16 -1.03
N VAL A 611 -12.50 -27.45 -1.46
CA VAL A 611 -12.53 -26.03 -1.80
C VAL A 611 -11.79 -25.80 -3.12
N TYR A 612 -11.97 -24.63 -3.70
CA TYR A 612 -11.49 -24.30 -5.04
C TYR A 612 -10.69 -22.99 -5.03
N ASP A 613 -9.85 -22.80 -6.03
CA ASP A 613 -9.19 -21.53 -6.30
C ASP A 613 -9.75 -20.87 -7.56
N VAL A 614 -9.70 -19.55 -7.59
CA VAL A 614 -10.12 -18.72 -8.73
C VAL A 614 -8.96 -17.84 -9.14
N ASN A 615 -8.66 -17.84 -10.44
CA ASN A 615 -7.55 -17.12 -11.03
C ASN A 615 -8.05 -16.15 -12.10
N TRP A 616 -7.60 -14.89 -12.06
CA TRP A 616 -7.86 -13.90 -13.11
C TRP A 616 -6.68 -12.97 -13.29
N ASN A 617 -6.68 -12.21 -14.38
CA ASN A 617 -5.59 -11.30 -14.73
C ASN A 617 -6.14 -9.93 -15.10
N LYS A 618 -5.38 -8.89 -14.79
CA LYS A 618 -5.63 -7.53 -15.21
C LYS A 618 -4.74 -7.20 -16.40
N VAL A 619 -5.35 -6.77 -17.51
CA VAL A 619 -4.61 -6.41 -18.73
C VAL A 619 -5.04 -5.06 -19.31
N SER A 620 -4.23 -4.51 -20.20
CA SER A 620 -4.60 -3.33 -21.00
C SER A 620 -5.58 -3.72 -22.11
N SER A 621 -6.62 -2.91 -22.35
CA SER A 621 -7.48 -3.09 -23.53
C SER A 621 -6.76 -2.75 -24.85
N ALA A 622 -5.69 -1.95 -24.80
CA ALA A 622 -4.88 -1.60 -25.95
C ALA A 622 -3.78 -2.63 -26.27
N ASP A 623 -3.47 -3.52 -25.31
CA ASP A 623 -2.52 -4.63 -25.46
C ASP A 623 -2.83 -5.69 -24.40
N THR A 624 -3.51 -6.77 -24.78
CA THR A 624 -3.91 -7.84 -23.84
C THR A 624 -2.73 -8.67 -23.34
N GLY A 625 -1.53 -8.53 -23.92
CA GLY A 625 -0.29 -9.10 -23.38
C GLY A 625 0.30 -8.28 -22.24
N LYS A 626 -0.08 -7.00 -22.10
CA LYS A 626 0.40 -6.10 -21.04
C LYS A 626 -0.42 -6.31 -19.77
N LYS A 627 0.15 -7.03 -18.80
CA LYS A 627 -0.38 -7.18 -17.43
C LYS A 627 -0.32 -5.85 -16.68
N LEU A 628 -1.33 -5.55 -15.88
CA LEU A 628 -1.45 -4.29 -15.16
C LEU A 628 -1.45 -4.52 -13.65
N ALA A 629 -0.43 -3.99 -12.97
CA ALA A 629 -0.33 -4.05 -11.53
C ALA A 629 -1.20 -3.01 -10.82
N GLY A 630 -1.51 -3.24 -9.54
CA GLY A 630 -2.11 -2.23 -8.67
C GLY A 630 -3.61 -1.97 -8.86
N SER A 631 -4.33 -2.88 -9.53
CA SER A 631 -5.80 -2.91 -9.43
C SER A 631 -6.25 -3.56 -8.13
N GLU A 632 -7.35 -3.08 -7.57
CA GLU A 632 -8.03 -3.70 -6.44
C GLU A 632 -9.42 -4.15 -6.87
N TRP A 633 -9.90 -5.26 -6.31
CA TRP A 633 -11.14 -5.91 -6.70
C TRP A 633 -12.01 -6.21 -5.49
N LEU A 634 -13.28 -5.84 -5.57
CA LEU A 634 -14.28 -6.29 -4.61
C LEU A 634 -14.72 -7.70 -5.00
N LEU A 635 -14.33 -8.70 -4.20
CA LEU A 635 -14.84 -10.06 -4.29
C LEU A 635 -16.04 -10.21 -3.37
N VAL A 636 -17.15 -10.71 -3.93
CA VAL A 636 -18.45 -10.79 -3.26
C VAL A 636 -18.90 -12.24 -3.25
N ALA A 637 -19.33 -12.71 -2.07
CA ALA A 637 -19.93 -14.01 -1.84
C ALA A 637 -21.37 -13.86 -1.33
N ARG A 638 -22.25 -14.79 -1.70
CA ARG A 638 -23.67 -14.78 -1.28
C ARG A 638 -24.17 -16.17 -0.92
N ASN A 639 -25.13 -16.22 0.00
CA ASN A 639 -26.00 -17.36 0.15
C ASN A 639 -27.13 -17.36 -0.91
N ASP A 640 -27.28 -18.45 -1.67
CA ASP A 640 -28.21 -18.56 -2.80
C ASP A 640 -29.45 -19.43 -2.51
N ASP A 641 -29.61 -20.02 -1.33
CA ASP A 641 -30.71 -20.95 -1.06
C ASP A 641 -31.93 -20.34 -0.34
N GLY A 642 -31.89 -19.04 0.00
CA GLY A 642 -33.02 -18.35 0.62
C GLY A 642 -33.39 -18.85 2.01
N ILE A 643 -32.52 -19.65 2.65
CA ILE A 643 -32.62 -20.02 4.05
C ILE A 643 -31.80 -18.99 4.83
N ASP A 644 -32.46 -18.19 5.66
CA ASP A 644 -31.79 -17.24 6.55
C ASP A 644 -30.81 -17.99 7.47
N GLY A 645 -29.50 -17.77 7.28
CA GLY A 645 -28.48 -18.10 8.29
C GLY A 645 -27.23 -18.87 7.84
N GLU A 646 -27.23 -19.64 6.74
CA GLU A 646 -26.05 -20.42 6.32
C GLU A 646 -25.27 -19.71 5.20
N VAL A 647 -23.97 -19.46 5.39
CA VAL A 647 -23.12 -18.89 4.33
C VAL A 647 -22.61 -20.07 3.49
N LYS A 648 -23.06 -20.25 2.25
CA LYS A 648 -22.66 -21.42 1.43
C LYS A 648 -21.53 -21.16 0.43
N SER A 649 -21.24 -19.89 0.11
CA SER A 649 -20.11 -19.47 -0.72
C SER A 649 -19.09 -18.65 0.09
N GLY A 650 -17.96 -18.29 -0.52
CA GLY A 650 -16.82 -17.69 0.15
C GLY A 650 -15.98 -18.72 0.92
N PRO A 651 -14.97 -18.25 1.66
CA PRO A 651 -14.10 -19.12 2.43
C PRO A 651 -14.81 -19.82 3.58
N ALA A 652 -14.30 -21.01 3.93
CA ALA A 652 -14.91 -21.87 4.94
C ALA A 652 -15.04 -21.17 6.31
N HIS A 653 -14.11 -20.27 6.67
CA HIS A 653 -14.17 -19.54 7.94
C HIS A 653 -15.35 -18.58 8.09
N LEU A 654 -16.07 -18.23 7.02
CA LEU A 654 -17.24 -17.35 7.11
C LEU A 654 -18.35 -17.97 7.98
N ASP A 655 -18.43 -19.28 8.07
CA ASP A 655 -19.42 -19.99 8.89
C ASP A 655 -19.10 -19.95 10.38
N PHE A 656 -17.82 -19.74 10.71
CA PHE A 656 -17.29 -19.89 12.07
C PHE A 656 -16.78 -18.57 12.64
N GLY A 657 -16.97 -17.48 11.91
CA GLY A 657 -16.58 -16.13 12.31
C GLY A 657 -17.76 -15.28 12.74
N LEU A 658 -17.56 -14.43 13.75
CA LEU A 658 -18.30 -13.18 13.87
C LEU A 658 -17.87 -12.26 12.72
N VAL A 659 -18.29 -12.56 11.51
CA VAL A 659 -18.07 -11.69 10.36
C VAL A 659 -18.90 -10.44 10.60
N GLY A 660 -18.23 -9.37 11.03
CA GLY A 660 -18.87 -8.11 11.35
C GLY A 660 -19.60 -7.54 10.14
N LYS A 661 -20.57 -6.67 10.39
CA LYS A 661 -21.06 -5.78 9.34
C LYS A 661 -19.93 -4.86 8.90
N CYS A 662 -19.85 -4.58 7.60
CA CYS A 662 -18.88 -3.62 7.10
C CYS A 662 -19.14 -2.24 7.71
N ASP A 663 -18.06 -1.50 7.98
CA ASP A 663 -18.15 -0.12 8.48
C ASP A 663 -18.79 0.79 7.42
N ILE A 664 -19.65 1.69 7.90
CA ILE A 664 -20.38 2.64 7.07
C ILE A 664 -19.85 4.04 7.38
N THR A 665 -19.50 4.77 6.34
CA THR A 665 -19.13 6.18 6.40
C THR A 665 -20.37 7.07 6.56
N ASP A 666 -20.19 8.32 7.02
CA ASP A 666 -21.30 9.29 7.16
C ASP A 666 -22.04 9.56 5.83
N SER A 667 -21.41 9.29 4.68
CA SER A 667 -22.02 9.40 3.35
C SER A 667 -22.87 8.19 2.95
N GLY A 668 -22.90 7.14 3.77
CA GLY A 668 -23.61 5.87 3.49
C GLY A 668 -22.87 4.95 2.52
N SER A 669 -21.57 5.17 2.31
CA SER A 669 -20.66 4.25 1.60
C SER A 669 -20.00 3.27 2.56
N ILE A 670 -19.55 2.13 2.04
CA ILE A 670 -18.92 1.05 2.79
C ILE A 670 -17.40 1.09 2.61
N THR A 671 -16.66 0.88 3.69
CA THR A 671 -15.20 0.74 3.70
C THR A 671 -14.80 -0.67 4.14
N PRO A 672 -14.87 -1.67 3.23
CA PRO A 672 -14.38 -3.01 3.54
C PRO A 672 -12.86 -2.94 3.75
N LYS A 673 -12.38 -3.69 4.74
CA LYS A 673 -10.93 -3.83 4.96
C LYS A 673 -10.36 -4.81 3.96
N LYS A 674 -9.17 -4.50 3.46
CA LYS A 674 -8.42 -5.33 2.52
C LYS A 674 -8.10 -6.70 3.12
N GLY A 675 -8.47 -7.75 2.41
CA GLY A 675 -8.32 -9.13 2.86
C GLY A 675 -9.24 -9.60 4.00
N GLU A 676 -10.07 -8.71 4.55
CA GLU A 676 -11.03 -9.06 5.61
C GLU A 676 -12.46 -9.08 5.06
N TRP A 677 -13.13 -10.21 5.24
CA TRP A 677 -14.53 -10.33 4.88
C TRP A 677 -15.43 -9.59 5.87
N CYS A 678 -16.42 -8.88 5.36
CA CYS A 678 -17.48 -8.25 6.14
C CYS A 678 -18.83 -8.37 5.42
N GLN A 679 -19.94 -8.32 6.17
CA GLN A 679 -21.27 -8.34 5.58
C GLN A 679 -21.73 -6.92 5.25
N VAL A 680 -22.13 -6.67 4.01
CA VAL A 680 -22.74 -5.40 3.62
C VAL A 680 -24.09 -5.27 4.34
N PRO A 681 -24.33 -4.19 5.12
CA PRO A 681 -25.58 -3.99 5.84
C PRO A 681 -26.80 -4.07 4.91
N ASN A 682 -27.78 -4.89 5.30
CA ASN A 682 -29.02 -5.08 4.54
C ASN A 682 -30.12 -4.07 4.94
N ASP A 683 -29.77 -2.79 5.04
CA ASP A 683 -30.70 -1.74 5.43
C ASP A 683 -30.49 -0.43 4.63
N ALA A 684 -31.24 0.60 4.99
CA ALA A 684 -31.26 1.89 4.27
C ALA A 684 -30.01 2.75 4.52
N SER A 685 -29.13 2.37 5.45
CA SER A 685 -27.88 3.10 5.73
C SER A 685 -26.89 3.05 4.56
N VAL A 686 -26.95 2.01 3.72
CA VAL A 686 -26.14 1.89 2.51
C VAL A 686 -26.82 2.64 1.36
N THR A 687 -26.30 3.81 1.02
CA THR A 687 -26.82 4.70 -0.04
C THR A 687 -25.91 4.75 -1.26
N ASP A 688 -24.67 4.28 -1.14
CA ASP A 688 -23.70 4.22 -2.23
C ASP A 688 -24.13 3.25 -3.33
N GLY A 689 -24.26 3.77 -4.55
CA GLY A 689 -24.61 3.00 -5.74
C GLY A 689 -23.64 1.85 -6.00
N TYR A 690 -22.35 2.00 -5.67
CA TYR A 690 -21.33 0.97 -5.87
C TYR A 690 -21.62 -0.32 -5.09
N TYR A 691 -22.10 -0.20 -3.84
CA TYR A 691 -22.40 -1.31 -2.93
C TYR A 691 -23.87 -1.69 -2.85
N SER A 692 -24.77 -0.86 -3.40
CA SER A 692 -26.22 -1.05 -3.29
C SER A 692 -26.72 -2.40 -3.80
N GLU A 693 -26.07 -2.96 -4.83
CA GLU A 693 -26.36 -4.29 -5.40
C GLU A 693 -25.86 -5.46 -4.54
N PHE A 694 -25.02 -5.18 -3.54
CA PHE A 694 -24.39 -6.18 -2.68
C PHE A 694 -24.92 -6.18 -1.24
N LYS A 695 -26.03 -5.49 -0.95
CA LYS A 695 -26.69 -5.52 0.36
C LYS A 695 -26.98 -6.95 0.83
N GLY A 696 -26.62 -7.25 2.08
CA GLY A 696 -26.76 -8.58 2.69
C GLY A 696 -25.72 -9.62 2.25
N LYS A 697 -24.84 -9.28 1.30
CA LYS A 697 -23.76 -10.15 0.83
C LYS A 697 -22.49 -9.96 1.64
N TYR A 698 -21.59 -10.93 1.56
CA TYR A 698 -20.25 -10.83 2.15
C TYR A 698 -19.29 -10.31 1.10
N VAL A 699 -18.44 -9.36 1.49
CA VAL A 699 -17.48 -8.73 0.58
C VAL A 699 -16.10 -8.67 1.22
N THR A 700 -15.08 -8.73 0.39
CA THR A 700 -13.69 -8.43 0.73
C THR A 700 -13.04 -7.69 -0.43
N VAL A 701 -11.99 -6.93 -0.17
CA VAL A 701 -11.12 -6.37 -1.21
C VAL A 701 -9.93 -7.31 -1.42
N VAL A 702 -9.70 -7.68 -2.68
CA VAL A 702 -8.54 -8.43 -3.16
C VAL A 702 -7.63 -7.45 -3.88
N GLU A 703 -6.38 -7.37 -3.43
CA GLU A 703 -5.36 -6.49 -4.01
C GLU A 703 -4.29 -7.33 -4.70
N ASP A 704 -3.68 -6.75 -5.73
CA ASP A 704 -2.60 -7.37 -6.48
C ASP A 704 -1.39 -7.59 -5.57
N ASN A 705 -0.97 -8.85 -5.38
CA ASN A 705 0.04 -9.24 -4.39
C ASN A 705 -0.35 -8.94 -2.92
N GLY A 706 -1.64 -8.77 -2.64
CA GLY A 706 -2.17 -8.58 -1.28
C GLY A 706 -2.35 -9.90 -0.52
N LEU A 707 -2.87 -9.85 0.72
CA LEU A 707 -3.02 -11.02 1.60
C LEU A 707 -3.83 -12.19 0.99
N LEU A 708 -4.86 -11.87 0.21
CA LEU A 708 -5.73 -12.88 -0.42
C LEU A 708 -5.21 -13.34 -1.79
N ASP A 709 -4.26 -12.63 -2.37
CA ASP A 709 -3.67 -12.98 -3.66
C ASP A 709 -2.48 -13.92 -3.45
N GLN A 710 -2.63 -15.14 -3.93
CA GLN A 710 -1.65 -16.22 -3.79
C GLN A 710 -0.76 -16.34 -5.03
N ASN A 711 -0.84 -15.38 -5.95
CA ASN A 711 0.07 -15.22 -7.06
C ASN A 711 0.77 -13.86 -6.93
N ASN A 712 2.10 -13.87 -6.84
CA ASN A 712 2.88 -12.64 -6.67
C ASN A 712 3.32 -12.01 -8.02
N ASN A 713 2.71 -12.46 -9.13
CA ASN A 713 2.98 -11.89 -10.45
C ASN A 713 2.08 -10.66 -10.65
N PRO A 714 2.64 -9.49 -11.00
CA PRO A 714 1.86 -8.27 -11.11
C PRO A 714 0.71 -8.38 -12.12
N GLY A 715 -0.50 -8.03 -11.69
CA GLY A 715 -1.71 -8.10 -12.50
C GLY A 715 -2.22 -9.53 -12.72
N GLU A 716 -1.78 -10.50 -11.94
CA GLU A 716 -2.28 -11.87 -11.94
C GLU A 716 -2.75 -12.25 -10.54
N PHE A 717 -4.03 -12.54 -10.37
CA PHE A 717 -4.67 -12.79 -9.10
C PHE A 717 -5.00 -14.26 -8.94
N LYS A 718 -4.75 -14.82 -7.74
CA LYS A 718 -5.16 -16.16 -7.34
C LYS A 718 -5.77 -16.15 -5.94
N VAL A 719 -7.07 -16.33 -5.83
CA VAL A 719 -7.76 -16.48 -4.53
C VAL A 719 -8.04 -17.96 -4.27
N LYS A 720 -7.57 -18.48 -3.15
CA LYS A 720 -7.79 -19.86 -2.70
C LYS A 720 -8.97 -19.97 -1.73
N ASP A 721 -9.30 -21.21 -1.39
CA ASP A 721 -10.26 -21.58 -0.36
C ASP A 721 -11.68 -21.06 -0.62
N LEU A 722 -12.18 -21.17 -1.85
CA LEU A 722 -13.56 -20.78 -2.18
C LEU A 722 -14.45 -22.02 -2.23
N ARG A 723 -15.57 -21.99 -1.51
CA ARG A 723 -16.60 -23.04 -1.57
C ARG A 723 -17.44 -22.93 -2.84
N GLU A 724 -18.19 -23.99 -3.14
CA GLU A 724 -19.18 -23.96 -4.22
C GLU A 724 -20.19 -22.82 -4.01
N GLY A 725 -20.62 -22.20 -5.10
CA GLY A 725 -21.61 -21.14 -5.07
C GLY A 725 -21.33 -19.99 -6.03
N LYS A 726 -22.17 -18.97 -5.96
CA LYS A 726 -22.12 -17.80 -6.83
C LYS A 726 -21.33 -16.65 -6.21
N TYR A 727 -20.53 -16.01 -7.06
CA TYR A 727 -19.63 -14.92 -6.71
C TYR A 727 -19.78 -13.74 -7.67
N TRP A 728 -19.37 -12.57 -7.20
CA TRP A 728 -19.22 -11.38 -8.02
C TRP A 728 -17.83 -10.77 -7.81
N LEU A 729 -17.32 -10.18 -8.87
CA LEU A 729 -16.06 -9.44 -8.89
C LEU A 729 -16.36 -8.08 -9.52
N LYS A 730 -16.03 -6.99 -8.82
CA LYS A 730 -16.21 -5.62 -9.31
C LYS A 730 -14.94 -4.83 -9.05
N GLU A 731 -14.48 -4.05 -10.03
CA GLU A 731 -13.22 -3.32 -9.86
C GLU A 731 -13.39 -2.24 -8.79
N TYR A 732 -12.65 -2.38 -7.70
CA TYR A 732 -12.68 -1.45 -6.56
C TYR A 732 -11.75 -0.26 -6.79
N GLN A 733 -10.58 -0.52 -7.38
CA GLN A 733 -9.63 0.50 -7.79
C GLN A 733 -8.96 0.09 -9.11
N ALA A 734 -8.87 1.03 -10.04
CA ALA A 734 -8.16 0.82 -11.30
C ALA A 734 -6.64 0.95 -11.14
N PRO A 735 -5.84 0.30 -12.00
CA PRO A 735 -4.42 0.59 -12.10
C PRO A 735 -4.15 2.07 -12.42
N ASN A 736 -3.00 2.59 -11.97
CA ASN A 736 -2.62 3.98 -12.24
C ASN A 736 -2.56 4.26 -13.76
N GLY A 737 -3.21 5.33 -14.20
CA GLY A 737 -3.30 5.71 -15.61
C GLY A 737 -4.26 4.86 -16.46
N TYR A 738 -5.17 4.13 -15.81
CA TYR A 738 -6.22 3.35 -16.46
C TYR A 738 -7.61 3.70 -15.89
N MET A 739 -8.62 3.69 -16.77
CA MET A 739 -10.01 3.97 -16.40
C MET A 739 -10.59 2.82 -15.58
N GLN A 740 -11.29 3.14 -14.49
CA GLN A 740 -12.02 2.14 -13.71
C GLN A 740 -13.20 1.58 -14.49
N SER A 741 -13.29 0.26 -14.53
CA SER A 741 -14.38 -0.48 -15.13
C SER A 741 -15.58 -0.48 -14.19
N GLY A 742 -16.70 0.10 -14.62
CA GLY A 742 -17.99 0.00 -13.92
C GLY A 742 -18.68 -1.37 -14.03
N LYS A 743 -18.06 -2.36 -14.70
CA LYS A 743 -18.61 -3.70 -14.93
C LYS A 743 -18.58 -4.56 -13.67
N THR A 744 -19.65 -5.30 -13.45
CA THR A 744 -19.71 -6.39 -12.46
C THR A 744 -19.59 -7.74 -13.19
N TYR A 745 -18.58 -8.52 -12.83
CA TYR A 745 -18.35 -9.86 -13.34
C TYR A 745 -18.96 -10.86 -12.36
N THR A 746 -19.81 -11.78 -12.82
CA THR A 746 -20.40 -12.83 -11.97
C THR A 746 -19.83 -14.17 -12.38
N PHE A 747 -19.51 -15.04 -11.41
CA PHE A 747 -19.10 -16.42 -11.70
C PHE A 747 -19.65 -17.44 -10.70
N ASP A 748 -19.77 -18.68 -11.15
CA ASP A 748 -20.22 -19.82 -10.34
C ASP A 748 -19.07 -20.82 -10.16
N ILE A 749 -18.86 -21.27 -8.92
CA ILE A 749 -18.04 -22.44 -8.60
C ILE A 749 -18.99 -23.62 -8.42
N VAL A 750 -18.86 -24.62 -9.28
CA VAL A 750 -19.68 -25.84 -9.28
C VAL A 750 -18.80 -27.06 -9.07
N ASP A 751 -19.41 -28.13 -8.56
CA ASP A 751 -18.78 -29.43 -8.33
C ASP A 751 -18.46 -30.16 -9.66
N ASN A 752 -17.19 -30.11 -10.09
CA ASN A 752 -16.64 -30.94 -11.17
C ASN A 752 -15.12 -31.16 -10.99
N GLU A 753 -14.54 -32.16 -11.66
CA GLU A 753 -13.11 -32.52 -11.61
C GLU A 753 -12.17 -31.35 -12.02
N GLN A 754 -12.69 -30.37 -12.78
CA GLN A 754 -12.03 -29.10 -13.08
C GLN A 754 -13.06 -27.97 -13.01
N SER A 755 -12.93 -27.08 -12.02
CA SER A 755 -13.81 -25.93 -11.82
C SER A 755 -14.01 -25.15 -13.12
N THR A 756 -15.22 -25.17 -13.66
CA THR A 756 -15.57 -24.33 -14.82
C THR A 756 -16.11 -22.99 -14.33
N ILE A 757 -15.29 -21.94 -14.38
CA ILE A 757 -15.70 -20.57 -14.07
C ILE A 757 -16.52 -20.02 -15.25
N SER A 758 -17.82 -19.80 -15.07
CA SER A 758 -18.65 -19.15 -16.09
C SER A 758 -18.78 -17.67 -15.78
N ILE A 759 -18.24 -16.77 -16.62
CA ILE A 759 -18.35 -15.33 -16.39
C ILE A 759 -19.51 -14.75 -17.18
N SER A 760 -20.46 -14.14 -16.47
CA SER A 760 -21.41 -13.20 -17.07
C SER A 760 -21.02 -11.78 -16.70
N VAL A 761 -20.85 -10.92 -17.70
CA VAL A 761 -20.63 -9.49 -17.55
C VAL A 761 -22.00 -8.81 -17.55
N ASP A 762 -22.34 -8.09 -16.49
CA ASP A 762 -23.50 -7.19 -16.51
C ASP A 762 -23.05 -5.81 -17.02
N ASP A 763 -23.09 -5.61 -18.34
CA ASP A 763 -22.89 -4.31 -18.99
C ASP A 763 -24.18 -3.80 -19.67
N GLY A 764 -25.32 -4.46 -19.41
CA GLY A 764 -26.57 -4.22 -20.12
C GLY A 764 -26.59 -4.63 -21.61
N LYS A 765 -25.49 -5.17 -22.17
CA LYS A 765 -25.35 -5.65 -23.57
C LYS A 765 -24.20 -6.68 -23.75
N THR A 766 -24.34 -7.90 -23.26
CA THR A 766 -24.04 -9.19 -23.95
C THR A 766 -23.92 -10.34 -22.95
N THR A 767 -24.54 -11.46 -23.30
CA THR A 767 -24.46 -12.74 -22.57
C THR A 767 -23.56 -13.71 -23.34
N GLY A 768 -22.65 -14.37 -22.62
CA GLY A 768 -22.05 -15.63 -23.05
C GLY A 768 -20.56 -15.56 -23.37
N THR A 769 -19.70 -15.72 -22.37
CA THR A 769 -18.40 -16.37 -22.59
C THR A 769 -18.07 -17.22 -21.38
N VAL A 770 -18.09 -18.55 -21.57
CA VAL A 770 -17.48 -19.50 -20.65
C VAL A 770 -15.97 -19.33 -20.83
N LEU A 771 -15.27 -18.86 -19.80
CA LEU A 771 -13.83 -18.69 -19.85
C LEU A 771 -13.22 -19.76 -18.93
N SER A 772 -12.47 -20.68 -19.54
CA SER A 772 -11.54 -21.54 -18.81
C SER A 772 -10.42 -20.71 -18.16
N ASP A 773 -9.62 -21.35 -17.30
CA ASP A 773 -8.49 -20.80 -16.54
C ASP A 773 -7.81 -19.57 -17.16
N ASN A 774 -7.53 -18.56 -16.33
CA ASN A 774 -6.84 -17.29 -16.66
C ASN A 774 -7.67 -16.25 -17.41
N VAL A 775 -8.85 -15.92 -16.87
CA VAL A 775 -9.69 -14.79 -17.31
C VAL A 775 -8.88 -13.51 -17.36
N SER A 776 -8.94 -12.76 -18.47
CA SER A 776 -8.29 -11.45 -18.59
C SER A 776 -9.32 -10.33 -18.57
N ILE A 777 -9.23 -9.46 -17.57
CA ILE A 777 -10.09 -8.31 -17.38
C ILE A 777 -9.35 -7.04 -17.80
N THR A 778 -9.88 -6.36 -18.83
CA THR A 778 -9.22 -5.23 -19.51
C THR A 778 -9.58 -3.89 -18.88
N ASN A 779 -8.63 -2.96 -18.76
CA ASN A 779 -8.93 -1.53 -18.56
C ASN A 779 -8.40 -0.70 -19.72
N THR A 780 -9.08 0.40 -19.98
CA THR A 780 -8.71 1.35 -21.02
C THR A 780 -7.69 2.35 -20.47
N PRO A 781 -6.50 2.48 -21.08
CA PRO A 781 -5.54 3.50 -20.67
C PRO A 781 -6.08 4.90 -21.01
N TYR A 782 -5.72 5.87 -20.18
CA TYR A 782 -5.90 7.30 -20.46
C TYR A 782 -4.55 8.03 -20.32
N GLY A 783 -4.55 9.32 -20.60
CA GLY A 783 -3.42 10.22 -20.38
C GLY A 783 -3.83 11.62 -19.96
N GLY A 784 -2.84 12.50 -19.96
CA GLY A 784 -2.98 13.89 -19.58
C GLY A 784 -1.89 14.75 -20.18
N VAL A 785 -2.07 16.05 -20.10
CA VAL A 785 -1.10 17.05 -20.54
C VAL A 785 -1.12 18.20 -19.53
N SER A 786 0.04 18.75 -19.23
CA SER A 786 0.16 19.98 -18.45
C SER A 786 0.96 21.03 -19.22
N TRP A 787 0.60 22.30 -19.04
CA TRP A 787 1.31 23.43 -19.65
C TRP A 787 1.16 24.70 -18.84
N SER A 788 2.03 25.67 -19.08
CA SER A 788 1.95 27.00 -18.48
C SER A 788 2.15 28.08 -19.54
N LYS A 789 1.60 29.27 -19.28
CA LYS A 789 1.76 30.42 -20.18
C LYS A 789 2.89 31.31 -19.71
N VAL A 790 3.86 31.61 -20.57
CA VAL A 790 5.02 32.46 -20.22
C VAL A 790 5.25 33.60 -21.21
N ASP A 791 6.05 34.58 -20.80
CA ASP A 791 6.60 35.63 -21.66
C ASP A 791 7.69 35.07 -22.60
N SER A 792 7.63 35.41 -23.89
CA SER A 792 8.55 34.89 -24.91
C SER A 792 10.00 35.35 -24.77
N THR A 793 10.25 36.48 -24.10
CA THR A 793 11.59 37.06 -24.01
C THR A 793 12.47 36.32 -23.01
N ASP A 794 11.88 35.90 -21.87
CA ASP A 794 12.61 35.19 -20.83
C ASP A 794 12.20 33.73 -20.66
N GLY A 795 11.05 33.32 -21.21
CA GLY A 795 10.54 31.95 -21.11
C GLY A 795 10.19 31.52 -19.68
N MET A 796 10.12 32.47 -18.74
CA MET A 796 10.04 32.17 -17.29
C MET A 796 8.92 32.95 -16.60
N THR A 797 8.64 34.18 -17.03
CA THR A 797 7.61 35.00 -16.39
C THR A 797 6.22 34.47 -16.77
N VAL A 798 5.51 33.93 -15.78
CA VAL A 798 4.16 33.34 -15.93
C VAL A 798 3.11 34.42 -16.24
N LEU A 799 2.18 34.11 -17.15
CA LEU A 799 1.19 35.05 -17.67
C LEU A 799 -0.25 34.62 -17.37
N SER A 800 -1.01 35.50 -16.71
CA SER A 800 -2.40 35.22 -16.35
C SER A 800 -3.43 35.60 -17.40
N GLY A 801 -4.49 34.79 -17.50
CA GLY A 801 -5.71 35.11 -18.26
C GLY A 801 -5.75 34.63 -19.71
N SER A 802 -4.90 33.66 -20.08
CA SER A 802 -5.02 32.94 -21.36
C SER A 802 -6.21 31.97 -21.34
N GLU A 803 -6.88 31.82 -22.49
CA GLU A 803 -7.89 30.78 -22.71
C GLU A 803 -7.49 29.90 -23.90
N TRP A 804 -7.87 28.63 -23.86
CA TRP A 804 -7.46 27.63 -24.84
C TRP A 804 -8.65 26.83 -25.36
N LYS A 805 -8.47 26.18 -26.50
CA LYS A 805 -9.36 25.13 -27.00
C LYS A 805 -8.58 23.88 -27.35
N LEU A 806 -9.24 22.74 -27.22
CA LEU A 806 -8.72 21.44 -27.60
C LEU A 806 -9.36 20.94 -28.90
N GLN A 807 -8.54 20.46 -29.82
CA GLN A 807 -8.94 19.94 -31.11
C GLN A 807 -8.39 18.52 -31.33
N ASP A 808 -9.02 17.76 -32.22
CA ASP A 808 -8.50 16.48 -32.70
C ASP A 808 -7.28 16.66 -33.63
N ALA A 809 -6.68 15.55 -34.05
CA ALA A 809 -5.55 15.56 -34.98
C ALA A 809 -5.84 16.24 -36.33
N ASN A 810 -7.12 16.30 -36.74
CA ASN A 810 -7.55 16.93 -37.99
C ASN A 810 -7.87 18.43 -37.81
N GLY A 811 -7.78 18.96 -36.59
CA GLY A 811 -8.11 20.36 -36.29
C GLY A 811 -9.58 20.65 -36.07
N ASN A 812 -10.41 19.62 -35.85
CA ASN A 812 -11.80 19.82 -35.45
C ASN A 812 -11.86 20.04 -33.93
N ASP A 813 -12.68 20.99 -33.50
CA ASP A 813 -12.90 21.23 -32.07
C ASP A 813 -13.54 19.98 -31.41
N ILE A 814 -13.03 19.58 -30.25
CA ILE A 814 -13.55 18.42 -29.53
C ILE A 814 -14.90 18.77 -28.91
N GLN A 815 -15.92 17.98 -29.25
CA GLN A 815 -17.27 18.18 -28.74
C GLN A 815 -17.31 18.03 -27.20
N GLY A 816 -17.89 19.03 -26.53
CA GLY A 816 -18.00 19.05 -25.06
C GLY A 816 -16.81 19.68 -24.34
N ALA A 817 -15.67 19.93 -25.00
CA ALA A 817 -14.50 20.53 -24.36
C ALA A 817 -14.70 22.00 -23.98
N GLY A 818 -15.40 22.78 -24.82
CA GLY A 818 -15.55 24.22 -24.62
C GLY A 818 -14.19 24.96 -24.63
N ASN A 819 -14.15 26.13 -23.99
CA ASN A 819 -12.89 26.83 -23.71
C ASN A 819 -12.30 26.31 -22.40
N ILE A 820 -11.02 25.98 -22.41
CA ILE A 820 -10.24 25.66 -21.23
C ILE A 820 -9.74 26.99 -20.64
N THR A 821 -10.13 27.26 -19.40
CA THR A 821 -9.76 28.46 -18.65
C THR A 821 -9.07 28.04 -17.36
N ASP A 822 -8.14 28.89 -16.88
CA ASP A 822 -7.41 28.66 -15.63
C ASP A 822 -8.38 28.46 -14.47
N CYS A 823 -8.29 27.30 -13.83
CA CYS A 823 -9.13 27.00 -12.69
C CYS A 823 -8.41 27.40 -11.39
N THR A 824 -8.92 28.44 -10.71
CA THR A 824 -8.33 28.90 -9.45
C THR A 824 -9.16 28.53 -8.21
N ASP A 825 -10.35 27.94 -8.37
CA ASP A 825 -11.21 27.48 -7.27
C ASP A 825 -12.10 26.31 -7.71
N LYS A 826 -12.06 25.18 -6.98
CA LYS A 826 -12.75 23.90 -7.24
C LYS A 826 -12.51 23.30 -8.63
N CYS A 827 -11.28 22.87 -8.86
CA CYS A 827 -10.83 22.23 -10.10
C CYS A 827 -11.05 20.72 -10.05
N SER A 828 -12.00 20.23 -10.85
CA SER A 828 -12.35 18.82 -10.86
C SER A 828 -12.69 18.36 -12.26
N ALA A 829 -11.82 17.54 -12.86
CA ALA A 829 -12.19 16.74 -14.02
C ALA A 829 -12.78 15.42 -13.53
N SER A 830 -13.73 14.89 -14.29
CA SER A 830 -14.19 13.52 -14.17
C SER A 830 -13.86 12.77 -15.46
N GLN A 831 -13.96 11.44 -15.40
CA GLN A 831 -13.90 10.60 -16.59
C GLN A 831 -14.93 11.00 -17.66
N ASP A 832 -16.08 11.53 -17.24
CA ASP A 832 -17.15 12.00 -18.13
C ASP A 832 -16.89 13.42 -18.68
N ASN A 833 -15.97 14.17 -18.07
CA ASN A 833 -15.62 15.53 -18.44
C ASN A 833 -14.11 15.80 -18.28
N PRO A 834 -13.27 15.22 -19.16
CA PRO A 834 -11.81 15.28 -19.06
C PRO A 834 -11.19 16.60 -19.54
N TYR A 835 -12.01 17.51 -20.06
CA TYR A 835 -11.57 18.71 -20.78
C TYR A 835 -11.52 19.97 -19.90
N GLN A 836 -11.49 19.79 -18.58
CA GLN A 836 -11.38 20.89 -17.63
C GLN A 836 -9.99 20.91 -17.02
N ASP A 837 -9.53 22.13 -16.74
CA ASP A 837 -8.31 22.34 -15.98
C ASP A 837 -8.48 21.81 -14.55
N VAL A 838 -7.57 20.92 -14.15
CA VAL A 838 -7.52 20.34 -12.80
C VAL A 838 -6.37 20.86 -11.96
N ASP A 839 -5.50 21.69 -12.53
CA ASP A 839 -4.48 22.37 -11.73
C ASP A 839 -5.11 23.57 -11.05
N SER A 840 -4.83 23.74 -9.75
CA SER A 840 -5.25 24.92 -8.98
C SER A 840 -4.13 25.93 -8.83
N ALA A 841 -2.92 25.57 -9.26
CA ALA A 841 -1.80 26.47 -9.34
C ALA A 841 -2.11 27.52 -10.41
N LYS A 842 -2.25 28.75 -9.96
CA LYS A 842 -2.51 29.91 -10.80
C LYS A 842 -1.66 29.89 -12.08
N ASP A 843 -2.31 30.09 -13.22
CA ASP A 843 -1.71 30.23 -14.55
C ASP A 843 -0.94 28.96 -15.04
N SER A 844 -1.21 27.82 -14.42
CA SER A 844 -0.78 26.48 -14.85
C SER A 844 -2.03 25.67 -15.18
N PHE A 845 -1.95 24.85 -16.22
CA PHE A 845 -3.07 24.08 -16.72
C PHE A 845 -2.73 22.60 -16.70
N LYS A 846 -3.71 21.77 -16.36
CA LYS A 846 -3.61 20.32 -16.48
C LYS A 846 -4.92 19.71 -16.95
N LEU A 847 -4.85 18.90 -18.00
CA LEU A 847 -5.94 18.01 -18.40
C LEU A 847 -5.58 16.56 -18.04
N THR A 848 -6.57 15.77 -17.64
CA THR A 848 -6.41 14.36 -17.28
C THR A 848 -7.60 13.55 -17.82
N TYR A 849 -7.51 12.22 -17.81
CA TYR A 849 -8.50 11.30 -18.39
C TYR A 849 -8.71 11.46 -19.91
N LEU A 850 -7.71 12.01 -20.62
CA LEU A 850 -7.77 12.10 -22.08
C LEU A 850 -7.63 10.69 -22.69
N PRO A 851 -8.51 10.30 -23.64
CA PRO A 851 -8.34 9.06 -24.39
C PRO A 851 -7.01 8.99 -25.15
N LEU A 852 -6.62 7.80 -25.58
CA LEU A 852 -5.50 7.64 -26.50
C LEU A 852 -5.77 8.40 -27.80
N GLY A 853 -4.78 9.13 -28.30
CA GLY A 853 -4.94 9.93 -29.51
C GLY A 853 -3.96 11.08 -29.61
N THR A 854 -3.99 11.76 -30.76
CA THR A 854 -3.23 12.98 -30.99
C THR A 854 -4.16 14.18 -30.95
N TYR A 855 -3.73 15.21 -30.24
CA TYR A 855 -4.52 16.39 -29.91
C TYR A 855 -3.80 17.65 -30.37
N ARG A 856 -4.59 18.71 -30.59
CA ARG A 856 -4.11 20.06 -30.91
C ARG A 856 -4.64 21.05 -29.86
N LEU A 857 -3.74 21.79 -29.25
CA LEU A 857 -4.01 22.85 -28.28
C LEU A 857 -3.82 24.22 -28.95
N VAL A 858 -4.87 25.05 -28.93
CA VAL A 858 -4.88 26.36 -29.60
C VAL A 858 -5.26 27.45 -28.60
N GLU A 859 -4.46 28.52 -28.52
CA GLU A 859 -4.80 29.69 -27.70
C GLU A 859 -5.95 30.45 -28.37
N THR A 860 -7.03 30.70 -27.64
CA THR A 860 -8.21 31.44 -28.12
C THR A 860 -8.26 32.87 -27.58
N LYS A 861 -7.56 33.12 -26.48
CA LYS A 861 -7.42 34.45 -25.88
C LYS A 861 -6.04 34.59 -25.25
N ALA A 862 -5.33 35.64 -25.64
CA ALA A 862 -4.04 35.97 -25.05
C ALA A 862 -4.21 36.71 -23.72
N PRO A 863 -3.23 36.60 -22.81
CA PRO A 863 -3.11 37.45 -21.63
C PRO A 863 -3.14 38.94 -21.98
N LYS A 864 -3.61 39.77 -21.03
CA LYS A 864 -3.68 41.22 -21.23
C LYS A 864 -2.30 41.80 -21.57
N GLY A 865 -2.21 42.54 -22.67
CA GLY A 865 -0.96 43.14 -23.16
C GLY A 865 -0.10 42.21 -24.02
N TYR A 866 -0.59 41.05 -24.41
CA TYR A 866 0.12 40.10 -25.27
C TYR A 866 -0.62 39.87 -26.59
N ASN A 867 0.13 39.51 -27.64
CA ASN A 867 -0.45 39.20 -28.94
C ASN A 867 -1.11 37.83 -28.89
N LEU A 868 -2.36 37.72 -29.39
CA LEU A 868 -2.98 36.44 -29.68
C LEU A 868 -2.37 35.90 -30.98
N PRO A 869 -1.67 34.76 -30.96
CA PRO A 869 -1.12 34.17 -32.17
C PRO A 869 -2.24 33.69 -33.12
N ASP A 870 -1.92 33.60 -34.41
CA ASP A 870 -2.83 33.01 -35.40
C ASP A 870 -2.92 31.49 -35.18
N GLY A 871 -4.02 31.04 -34.58
CA GLY A 871 -4.27 29.63 -34.25
C GLY A 871 -4.28 28.66 -35.45
N THR A 872 -4.29 29.17 -36.70
CA THR A 872 -4.11 28.33 -37.89
C THR A 872 -2.65 27.98 -38.18
N GLN A 873 -1.71 28.80 -37.68
CA GLN A 873 -0.27 28.65 -37.89
C GLN A 873 0.46 28.25 -36.61
N VAL A 874 0.01 28.78 -35.47
CA VAL A 874 0.64 28.60 -34.17
C VAL A 874 -0.32 27.85 -33.26
N TYR A 875 -0.04 26.56 -33.11
CA TYR A 875 -0.73 25.66 -32.20
C TYR A 875 0.28 24.62 -31.71
N TYR A 876 -0.11 23.88 -30.68
CA TYR A 876 0.72 22.86 -30.07
C TYR A 876 0.06 21.51 -30.21
N THR A 877 0.84 20.46 -30.46
CA THR A 877 0.35 19.09 -30.56
C THR A 877 0.86 18.26 -29.40
N PHE A 878 0.09 17.28 -28.97
CA PHE A 878 0.58 16.23 -28.06
C PHE A 878 -0.13 14.92 -28.36
N THR A 879 0.52 13.82 -28.02
CA THR A 879 0.00 12.48 -28.25
C THR A 879 -0.08 11.74 -26.93
N ILE A 880 -1.25 11.15 -26.67
CA ILE A 880 -1.46 10.17 -25.61
C ILE A 880 -1.27 8.79 -26.24
N ASP A 881 -0.11 8.18 -26.01
CA ASP A 881 0.25 6.87 -26.54
C ASP A 881 0.13 5.77 -25.45
N LYS A 882 -0.24 4.56 -25.84
CA LYS A 882 -0.30 3.38 -24.95
C LYS A 882 1.09 2.91 -24.50
N ASP A 883 2.12 3.20 -25.29
CA ASP A 883 3.50 2.77 -25.08
C ASP A 883 4.35 3.85 -24.37
N ASP A 884 3.76 5.01 -24.10
CA ASP A 884 4.40 6.08 -23.33
C ASP A 884 4.07 5.94 -21.84
N ASP A 885 5.10 5.72 -21.02
CA ASP A 885 4.99 5.62 -19.57
C ASP A 885 4.72 7.00 -18.93
N ASP A 886 5.13 8.09 -19.59
CA ASP A 886 4.91 9.48 -19.15
C ASP A 886 3.61 10.07 -19.72
N ARG A 887 2.73 9.26 -20.31
CA ARG A 887 1.47 9.71 -20.94
C ARG A 887 0.52 10.50 -20.02
N MET A 888 0.74 10.50 -18.70
CA MET A 888 0.01 11.35 -17.74
C MET A 888 0.42 12.83 -17.83
N ASN A 889 1.58 13.11 -18.43
CA ASN A 889 2.09 14.44 -18.69
C ASN A 889 2.74 14.48 -20.08
N ALA A 890 1.91 14.32 -21.12
CA ALA A 890 2.36 14.32 -22.49
C ALA A 890 3.14 15.59 -22.85
N LYS A 891 4.18 15.41 -23.64
CA LYS A 891 5.01 16.52 -24.13
C LYS A 891 4.27 17.31 -25.19
N LEU A 892 4.33 18.64 -25.08
CA LEU A 892 3.85 19.53 -26.13
C LEU A 892 4.93 19.65 -27.22
N CYS A 893 4.53 19.51 -28.47
CA CYS A 893 5.30 19.86 -29.66
C CYS A 893 4.68 21.08 -30.34
N LYS A 894 5.47 21.82 -31.13
CA LYS A 894 4.97 22.88 -32.02
C LYS A 894 4.14 22.28 -33.16
N ALA A 895 3.58 23.14 -34.00
CA ALA A 895 2.75 22.77 -35.15
C ALA A 895 3.40 21.80 -36.16
N ASP A 896 4.74 21.64 -36.13
CA ASP A 896 5.45 20.64 -36.93
C ASP A 896 5.32 19.20 -36.38
N GLY A 897 4.76 19.04 -35.19
CA GLY A 897 4.58 17.76 -34.51
C GLY A 897 5.85 17.16 -33.89
N VAL A 898 7.01 17.82 -34.02
CA VAL A 898 8.32 17.23 -33.68
C VAL A 898 9.13 18.14 -32.75
N THR A 899 9.02 19.46 -32.89
CA THR A 899 9.79 20.39 -32.04
C THR A 899 9.14 20.50 -30.67
N GLU A 900 9.72 19.85 -29.67
CA GLU A 900 9.26 19.92 -28.28
C GLU A 900 9.26 21.38 -27.75
N VAL A 901 8.24 21.71 -26.97
CA VAL A 901 8.14 22.94 -26.19
C VAL A 901 8.85 22.70 -24.86
N THR A 902 9.92 23.45 -24.61
CA THR A 902 10.72 23.31 -23.39
C THR A 902 9.84 23.41 -22.15
N GLU A 903 9.82 22.36 -21.33
CA GLU A 903 9.02 22.26 -20.08
C GLU A 903 7.51 22.53 -20.27
N ASN A 904 6.97 22.33 -21.47
CA ASN A 904 5.59 22.68 -21.83
C ASN A 904 5.23 24.15 -21.50
N LYS A 905 6.22 25.06 -21.51
CA LYS A 905 6.04 26.50 -21.30
C LYS A 905 5.72 27.19 -22.61
N VAL A 906 4.47 27.60 -22.78
CA VAL A 906 3.95 28.20 -24.01
C VAL A 906 4.16 29.72 -24.01
N PRO A 907 5.04 30.28 -24.87
CA PRO A 907 5.39 31.70 -24.86
C PRO A 907 4.39 32.60 -25.58
N ASN A 908 4.21 33.86 -25.17
CA ASN A 908 3.58 34.92 -25.96
C ASN A 908 4.47 36.15 -26.07
N ASP A 909 4.41 36.80 -27.21
CA ASP A 909 5.03 38.09 -27.43
C ASP A 909 4.18 39.22 -26.87
N ARG A 910 4.83 40.17 -26.21
CA ARG A 910 4.19 41.41 -25.76
C ARG A 910 3.67 42.23 -26.94
N THR A 911 2.59 42.96 -26.73
CA THR A 911 2.20 44.02 -27.66
C THR A 911 3.25 45.12 -27.67
N LYS A 912 3.49 45.75 -28.83
CA LYS A 912 4.41 46.88 -28.94
C LYS A 912 3.66 48.21 -28.86
N GLY A 913 4.29 49.22 -28.28
CA GLY A 913 3.71 50.56 -28.12
C GLY A 913 4.02 51.51 -29.28
N SER A 914 3.27 52.61 -29.33
CA SER A 914 3.51 53.74 -30.22
C SER A 914 3.33 55.06 -29.48
N VAL A 915 4.26 55.98 -29.64
CA VAL A 915 4.18 57.32 -29.04
C VAL A 915 4.03 58.37 -30.14
N ILE A 916 3.20 59.37 -29.87
CA ILE A 916 2.98 60.53 -30.74
C ILE A 916 3.21 61.78 -29.91
N TRP A 917 3.90 62.76 -30.48
CA TRP A 917 4.02 64.10 -29.90
C TRP A 917 4.05 65.18 -30.96
N TYR A 918 3.79 66.40 -30.52
CA TYR A 918 3.70 67.57 -31.40
C TYR A 918 4.65 68.64 -30.91
N LYS A 919 5.40 69.26 -31.83
CA LYS A 919 6.28 70.39 -31.57
C LYS A 919 5.58 71.67 -32.00
N THR A 920 5.39 72.62 -31.09
CA THR A 920 4.73 73.90 -31.40
C THR A 920 5.47 75.14 -30.89
N ASP A 921 5.05 76.31 -31.38
CA ASP A 921 5.49 77.63 -30.92
C ASP A 921 4.82 77.98 -29.58
N SER A 922 5.60 78.38 -28.56
CA SER A 922 5.07 78.76 -27.25
C SER A 922 4.26 80.07 -27.23
N THR A 923 4.34 80.89 -28.29
CA THR A 923 3.76 82.25 -28.35
C THR A 923 2.46 82.35 -29.14
N LYS A 924 2.07 81.28 -29.84
CA LYS A 924 0.82 81.25 -30.61
C LYS A 924 -0.31 80.67 -29.77
N GLU A 925 -1.39 81.43 -29.63
CA GLU A 925 -2.65 80.92 -29.08
C GLU A 925 -3.35 80.04 -30.14
N GLY A 926 -2.95 78.77 -30.20
CA GLY A 926 -3.60 77.81 -31.09
C GLY A 926 -2.89 76.46 -31.04
N LYS A 927 -3.58 75.42 -30.55
CA LYS A 927 -3.12 74.02 -30.59
C LYS A 927 -3.32 73.38 -31.99
N GLY A 928 -3.35 74.19 -33.04
CA GLY A 928 -3.67 73.79 -34.42
C GLY A 928 -2.43 73.60 -35.31
N ASP A 929 -2.64 73.11 -36.53
CA ASP A 929 -1.59 72.81 -37.51
C ASP A 929 -0.71 74.03 -37.87
N ASP A 930 -1.22 75.25 -37.65
CA ASP A 930 -0.58 76.54 -37.90
C ASP A 930 0.47 76.96 -36.84
N ALA A 931 0.47 76.27 -35.68
CA ALA A 931 1.47 76.44 -34.63
C ALA A 931 2.59 75.38 -34.66
N ARG A 932 2.49 74.37 -35.54
CA ARG A 932 3.48 73.28 -35.62
C ARG A 932 4.83 73.77 -36.14
N LEU A 933 5.90 73.35 -35.47
CA LEU A 933 7.27 73.73 -35.80
C LEU A 933 8.00 72.60 -36.51
N LYS A 934 8.45 72.88 -37.73
CA LYS A 934 9.21 71.94 -38.54
C LYS A 934 10.70 71.92 -38.19
N GLY A 935 11.31 70.75 -38.27
CA GLY A 935 12.77 70.58 -38.24
C GLY A 935 13.40 70.48 -36.85
N SER A 936 12.62 70.13 -35.81
CA SER A 936 13.21 69.70 -34.53
C SER A 936 13.80 68.28 -34.65
N GLU A 937 14.85 68.02 -33.88
CA GLU A 937 15.43 66.69 -33.72
C GLU A 937 15.38 66.29 -32.26
N TRP A 938 15.21 64.99 -32.02
CA TRP A 938 15.03 64.42 -30.68
C TRP A 938 15.89 63.18 -30.49
N SER A 939 16.13 62.85 -29.23
CA SER A 939 16.69 61.59 -28.78
C SER A 939 15.67 60.89 -27.89
N LEU A 940 15.28 59.69 -28.29
CA LEU A 940 14.48 58.79 -27.47
C LEU A 940 15.35 57.68 -26.91
N THR A 941 15.44 57.56 -25.59
CA THR A 941 16.30 56.59 -24.92
C THR A 941 15.48 55.74 -23.96
N GLN A 942 15.54 54.42 -24.10
CA GLN A 942 14.97 53.51 -23.11
C GLN A 942 15.87 53.51 -21.86
N THR A 943 15.30 53.86 -20.71
CA THR A 943 16.05 53.98 -19.45
C THR A 943 15.75 52.86 -18.48
N LYS A 944 14.57 52.24 -18.60
CA LYS A 944 14.21 51.02 -17.88
C LYS A 944 13.67 49.98 -18.83
N ASP A 945 14.02 48.73 -18.57
CA ASP A 945 13.44 47.60 -19.28
C ASP A 945 11.98 47.37 -18.89
N TRP A 946 11.38 46.35 -19.48
CA TRP A 946 10.00 45.96 -19.27
C TRP A 946 9.68 45.44 -17.86
N LYS A 947 10.69 45.03 -17.08
CA LYS A 947 10.54 44.67 -15.65
C LYS A 947 10.67 45.90 -14.75
N GLY A 948 10.93 47.08 -15.32
CA GLY A 948 11.18 48.32 -14.59
C GLY A 948 12.61 48.44 -14.05
N SER A 949 13.53 47.56 -14.45
CA SER A 949 14.93 47.60 -14.04
C SER A 949 15.68 48.66 -14.83
N ASN A 950 16.58 49.40 -14.18
CA ASN A 950 17.39 50.41 -14.85
C ASN A 950 18.32 49.76 -15.87
N ILE A 951 18.32 50.27 -17.10
CA ILE A 951 19.31 49.92 -18.11
C ILE A 951 20.57 50.72 -17.81
N ALA A 952 21.71 50.04 -17.69
CA ALA A 952 23.00 50.66 -17.44
C ALA A 952 23.30 51.72 -18.53
N THR A 953 23.83 52.88 -18.12
CA THR A 953 23.96 54.06 -19.00
C THR A 953 24.76 53.78 -20.27
N ASP A 954 25.79 52.93 -20.19
CA ASP A 954 26.64 52.48 -21.30
C ASP A 954 25.93 51.51 -22.27
N LYS A 955 24.81 50.91 -21.85
CA LYS A 955 23.99 50.00 -22.67
C LYS A 955 22.73 50.67 -23.24
N ARG A 956 22.44 51.91 -22.86
CA ARG A 956 21.30 52.66 -23.40
C ARG A 956 21.58 53.06 -24.83
N THR A 957 20.67 52.71 -25.73
CA THR A 957 20.75 53.14 -27.13
C THR A 957 19.82 54.32 -27.36
N ALA A 958 20.38 55.46 -27.77
CA ALA A 958 19.61 56.64 -28.15
C ALA A 958 19.08 56.48 -29.58
N ILE A 959 17.77 56.54 -29.74
CA ILE A 959 17.10 56.58 -31.03
C ILE A 959 17.02 58.04 -31.45
N ALA A 960 17.82 58.42 -32.45
CA ALA A 960 17.72 59.73 -33.08
C ALA A 960 16.42 59.83 -33.89
N VAL A 961 15.64 60.88 -33.65
CA VAL A 961 14.38 61.15 -34.34
C VAL A 961 14.48 62.50 -35.02
N THR A 962 14.35 62.52 -36.33
CA THR A 962 14.37 63.74 -37.16
C THR A 962 13.00 63.96 -37.76
N ASP A 963 12.52 65.21 -37.71
CA ASP A 963 11.22 65.61 -38.26
C ASP A 963 11.10 65.29 -39.75
N CYS A 964 10.17 64.40 -40.08
CA CYS A 964 10.03 63.76 -41.38
C CYS A 964 8.97 64.40 -42.30
N PHE A 965 8.84 65.73 -42.24
CA PHE A 965 7.74 66.49 -42.83
C PHE A 965 7.65 66.58 -44.37
N ASN A 966 8.66 66.12 -45.13
CA ASN A 966 8.65 66.09 -46.61
C ASN A 966 9.32 64.80 -47.15
N ASP A 967 8.78 64.18 -48.21
CA ASP A 967 9.28 62.93 -48.84
C ASP A 967 10.74 62.98 -49.34
N THR A 968 11.33 64.18 -49.46
CA THR A 968 12.70 64.39 -49.94
C THR A 968 13.74 64.60 -48.84
N GLY A 969 13.32 64.68 -47.57
CA GLY A 969 14.20 64.98 -46.42
C GLY A 969 14.40 63.85 -45.40
N CYS A 970 13.63 62.77 -45.47
CA CYS A 970 13.78 61.63 -44.56
C CYS A 970 14.90 60.71 -45.03
N SER A 971 15.90 60.47 -44.18
CA SER A 971 16.79 59.34 -44.38
C SER A 971 15.99 58.03 -44.20
N ALA A 972 16.40 56.95 -44.88
CA ALA A 972 15.84 55.62 -44.65
C ALA A 972 16.04 55.12 -43.20
N ALA A 973 16.85 55.81 -42.40
CA ALA A 973 17.12 55.52 -41.00
C ALA A 973 16.18 56.26 -40.02
N SER A 974 15.36 57.22 -40.47
CA SER A 974 14.45 57.95 -39.57
C SER A 974 13.39 57.00 -38.98
N LYS A 975 13.16 57.12 -37.67
CA LYS A 975 12.13 56.37 -36.94
C LYS A 975 10.80 57.10 -36.83
N ASP A 976 10.75 58.36 -37.29
CA ASP A 976 9.52 59.13 -37.38
C ASP A 976 8.67 58.71 -38.59
N GLN A 977 7.46 58.23 -38.32
CA GLN A 977 6.49 57.80 -39.32
C GLN A 977 5.46 58.88 -39.67
N ALA A 978 5.40 59.98 -38.91
CA ALA A 978 4.53 61.08 -39.24
C ALA A 978 5.09 61.85 -40.45
N LYS A 979 4.20 62.29 -41.33
CA LYS A 979 4.54 63.10 -42.53
C LYS A 979 4.11 64.55 -42.42
N GLU A 980 3.52 64.90 -41.28
CA GLU A 980 3.01 66.23 -41.00
C GLU A 980 4.10 67.02 -40.24
N ALA A 981 4.39 68.24 -40.67
CA ALA A 981 5.35 69.11 -39.99
C ALA A 981 5.10 69.23 -38.48
N GLY A 982 6.15 69.07 -37.68
CA GLY A 982 6.07 69.21 -36.22
C GLY A 982 5.20 68.16 -35.53
N LYS A 983 4.83 67.06 -36.19
CA LYS A 983 4.26 65.87 -35.54
C LYS A 983 5.24 64.72 -35.69
N PHE A 984 5.38 63.95 -34.64
CA PHE A 984 6.27 62.80 -34.59
C PHE A 984 5.46 61.57 -34.22
N GLN A 985 5.72 60.45 -34.89
CA GLN A 985 5.11 59.16 -34.55
C GLN A 985 6.17 58.05 -34.59
N LEU A 986 6.44 57.45 -33.44
CA LEU A 986 7.26 56.24 -33.34
C LEU A 986 6.35 55.05 -33.07
N LYS A 987 6.53 53.96 -33.83
CA LYS A 987 5.80 52.70 -33.66
C LYS A 987 6.76 51.57 -33.31
N ASN A 988 6.20 50.45 -32.86
CA ASN A 988 6.93 49.21 -32.57
C ASN A 988 7.98 49.36 -31.46
N LEU A 989 7.66 50.16 -30.43
CA LEU A 989 8.51 50.32 -29.26
C LEU A 989 8.24 49.19 -28.26
N ASP A 990 9.30 48.60 -27.71
CA ASP A 990 9.20 47.54 -26.70
C ASP A 990 8.76 48.13 -25.34
N TRP A 991 8.29 47.29 -24.44
CA TRP A 991 7.90 47.72 -23.09
C TRP A 991 9.08 48.28 -22.31
N GLY A 992 8.81 49.30 -21.50
CA GLY A 992 9.80 49.95 -20.65
C GLY A 992 9.52 51.43 -20.41
N THR A 993 10.45 52.07 -19.72
CA THR A 993 10.43 53.53 -19.50
C THR A 993 11.37 54.21 -20.47
N TYR A 994 10.90 55.29 -21.08
CA TYR A 994 11.65 56.06 -22.07
C TYR A 994 11.82 57.51 -21.62
N GLU A 995 12.97 58.08 -21.96
CA GLU A 995 13.28 59.50 -21.89
C GLU A 995 13.32 60.09 -23.30
N LEU A 996 12.63 61.21 -23.49
CA LEU A 996 12.56 61.98 -24.73
C LEU A 996 13.17 63.36 -24.48
N VAL A 997 14.24 63.68 -25.22
CA VAL A 997 14.98 64.94 -25.09
C VAL A 997 15.11 65.60 -26.46
N GLU A 998 14.87 66.90 -26.55
CA GLU A 998 15.13 67.65 -27.78
C GLU A 998 16.64 67.78 -27.98
N THR A 999 17.17 67.32 -29.11
CA THR A 999 18.59 67.45 -29.44
C THR A 999 18.87 68.68 -30.29
N LYS A 1000 17.86 69.15 -31.04
CA LYS A 1000 17.96 70.35 -31.87
C LYS A 1000 16.60 71.04 -31.97
N ALA A 1001 16.58 72.34 -31.63
CA ALA A 1001 15.40 73.17 -31.84
C ALA A 1001 15.09 73.40 -33.32
N PRO A 1002 13.81 73.66 -33.66
CA PRO A 1002 13.44 74.26 -34.94
C PRO A 1002 14.20 75.57 -35.17
N ALA A 1003 14.48 75.90 -36.43
CA ALA A 1003 15.19 77.12 -36.80
C ALA A 1003 14.46 78.37 -36.25
N GLY A 1004 15.19 79.24 -35.54
CA GLY A 1004 14.65 80.46 -34.92
C GLY A 1004 14.10 80.29 -33.49
N PHE A 1005 14.29 79.13 -32.85
CA PHE A 1005 13.80 78.83 -31.50
C PHE A 1005 14.94 78.39 -30.56
N HIS A 1006 14.76 78.62 -29.26
CA HIS A 1006 15.63 78.05 -28.22
C HIS A 1006 15.38 76.54 -28.08
N LYS A 1007 16.45 75.77 -27.90
CA LYS A 1007 16.40 74.34 -27.54
C LYS A 1007 15.85 74.18 -26.12
N SER A 1008 14.89 73.27 -25.96
CA SER A 1008 14.40 72.86 -24.65
C SER A 1008 15.41 71.94 -23.97
N GLU A 1009 15.75 72.23 -22.71
CA GLU A 1009 16.54 71.35 -21.84
C GLU A 1009 15.65 70.40 -21.00
N THR A 1010 14.34 70.40 -21.26
CA THR A 1010 13.38 69.55 -20.53
C THR A 1010 13.48 68.11 -21.00
N THR A 1011 13.61 67.18 -20.06
CA THR A 1011 13.52 65.74 -20.32
C THR A 1011 12.10 65.27 -20.05
N TYR A 1012 11.47 64.68 -21.06
CA TYR A 1012 10.14 64.12 -20.95
C TYR A 1012 10.22 62.60 -20.78
N THR A 1013 9.25 62.00 -20.09
CA THR A 1013 9.22 60.55 -19.88
C THR A 1013 7.88 59.93 -20.27
N PHE A 1014 7.90 58.65 -20.64
CA PHE A 1014 6.70 57.84 -20.78
C PHE A 1014 6.99 56.36 -20.54
N VAL A 1015 5.93 55.58 -20.28
CA VAL A 1015 6.01 54.15 -19.99
C VAL A 1015 5.13 53.38 -20.98
N ILE A 1016 5.65 52.25 -21.47
CA ILE A 1016 4.90 51.25 -22.24
C ILE A 1016 4.86 49.97 -21.41
N ASP A 1017 3.66 49.50 -21.06
CA ASP A 1017 3.42 48.29 -20.26
C ASP A 1017 2.12 47.58 -20.67
N LYS A 1018 1.71 46.55 -19.90
CA LYS A 1018 0.53 45.72 -20.14
C LYS A 1018 -0.81 46.45 -20.18
N ASP A 1019 -0.88 47.63 -19.56
CA ASP A 1019 -2.12 48.40 -19.47
C ASP A 1019 -2.30 49.34 -20.67
N TYR A 1020 -1.30 49.41 -21.56
CA TYR A 1020 -1.40 50.10 -22.84
C TYR A 1020 -2.19 49.28 -23.88
N THR A 1021 -3.37 49.77 -24.27
CA THR A 1021 -4.35 49.03 -25.10
C THR A 1021 -4.51 49.55 -26.53
N GLY A 1022 -3.43 50.02 -27.16
CA GLY A 1022 -3.45 50.51 -28.55
C GLY A 1022 -3.57 52.04 -28.66
N PRO A 1023 -4.04 52.60 -29.79
CA PRO A 1023 -3.66 53.93 -30.30
C PRO A 1023 -4.10 55.17 -29.47
N ALA A 1024 -4.55 55.00 -28.23
CA ALA A 1024 -4.53 56.08 -27.25
C ALA A 1024 -3.11 56.64 -27.16
N GLU A 1025 -2.95 57.95 -27.30
CA GLU A 1025 -1.65 58.61 -27.24
C GLU A 1025 -1.01 58.30 -25.87
N ILE A 1026 0.10 57.55 -25.87
CA ILE A 1026 0.92 57.36 -24.66
C ILE A 1026 1.16 58.75 -24.07
N GLN A 1027 0.73 58.97 -22.84
CA GLN A 1027 0.84 60.28 -22.21
C GLN A 1027 2.28 60.56 -21.85
N ILE A 1028 2.86 61.56 -22.50
CA ILE A 1028 4.19 62.06 -22.19
C ILE A 1028 4.10 62.87 -20.90
N LYS A 1029 5.09 62.74 -20.02
CA LYS A 1029 5.17 63.45 -18.74
C LYS A 1029 6.39 64.34 -18.68
N ASN A 1030 6.23 65.52 -18.07
CA ASN A 1030 7.33 66.36 -17.61
C ASN A 1030 7.42 66.20 -16.08
N GLY A 1031 8.42 65.46 -15.60
CA GLY A 1031 8.41 65.00 -14.20
C GLY A 1031 7.19 64.11 -13.92
N THR A 1032 6.35 64.50 -12.97
CA THR A 1032 5.10 63.78 -12.62
C THR A 1032 3.89 64.20 -13.45
N ASP A 1033 3.98 65.32 -14.16
CA ASP A 1033 2.83 66.00 -14.75
C ASP A 1033 2.63 65.57 -16.20
N SER A 1034 1.39 65.22 -16.58
CA SER A 1034 1.04 64.87 -17.96
C SER A 1034 1.12 66.10 -18.86
N VAL A 1035 1.80 65.96 -20.00
CA VAL A 1035 1.87 66.97 -21.05
C VAL A 1035 0.55 66.94 -21.81
N THR A 1036 -0.23 68.01 -21.68
CA THR A 1036 -1.58 68.09 -22.28
C THR A 1036 -1.51 67.95 -23.81
N GLY A 1037 -2.12 66.88 -24.33
CA GLY A 1037 -2.14 66.57 -25.78
C GLY A 1037 -0.79 66.21 -26.37
N ASN A 1038 0.20 65.84 -25.54
CA ASN A 1038 1.58 65.58 -25.94
C ASN A 1038 2.20 66.74 -26.77
N ILE A 1039 1.78 67.97 -26.48
CA ILE A 1039 2.27 69.18 -27.16
C ILE A 1039 3.49 69.73 -26.40
N ILE A 1040 4.63 69.76 -27.07
CA ILE A 1040 5.89 70.28 -26.55
C ILE A 1040 6.25 71.59 -27.26
N THR A 1041 6.26 72.70 -26.52
CA THR A 1041 6.48 74.05 -27.06
C THR A 1041 7.95 74.46 -27.03
N ASN A 1042 8.40 75.33 -27.96
CA ASN A 1042 9.68 76.03 -27.88
C ASN A 1042 9.43 77.54 -27.95
N THR A 1043 10.32 78.30 -27.32
CA THR A 1043 10.26 79.75 -27.30
C THR A 1043 11.05 80.35 -28.47
N PRO A 1044 10.47 81.27 -29.28
CA PRO A 1044 11.18 81.95 -30.36
C PRO A 1044 12.38 82.76 -29.84
N ILE A 1045 13.42 82.88 -30.66
CA ILE A 1045 14.57 83.77 -30.40
C ILE A 1045 14.18 85.21 -30.76
N THR A 1046 14.12 86.11 -29.78
CA THR A 1046 13.82 87.53 -30.02
C THR A 1046 15.07 88.31 -30.46
N VAL A 1047 15.06 88.85 -31.67
CA VAL A 1047 16.04 89.88 -32.11
C VAL A 1047 15.46 91.27 -31.84
N ASN A 1048 16.06 92.02 -30.91
CA ASN A 1048 15.71 93.42 -30.70
C ASN A 1048 16.18 94.27 -31.90
N SER A 1049 15.30 95.17 -32.33
CA SER A 1049 15.27 95.90 -33.60
C SER A 1049 16.51 96.74 -33.95
N LEU A 1050 16.81 96.81 -35.26
CA LEU A 1050 17.37 98.01 -35.89
C LEU A 1050 16.20 98.82 -36.49
N PRO A 1051 16.11 100.15 -36.27
CA PRO A 1051 14.95 100.93 -36.67
C PRO A 1051 14.93 101.20 -38.18
N PHE A 1052 13.76 100.99 -38.76
CA PHE A 1052 13.36 101.41 -40.10
C PHE A 1052 13.00 102.91 -40.09
N THR A 1053 13.43 103.63 -41.12
CA THR A 1053 12.77 104.85 -41.65
C THR A 1053 12.87 104.75 -43.17
N GLY A 1054 11.84 104.85 -43.99
CA GLY A 1054 10.43 105.11 -43.77
C GLY A 1054 9.79 105.19 -45.15
N THR A 1055 8.49 104.87 -45.20
CA THR A 1055 7.44 105.55 -45.97
C THR A 1055 7.69 105.81 -47.47
N GLY A 1056 6.90 105.31 -48.41
CA GLY A 1056 5.56 104.73 -48.33
C GLY A 1056 4.80 105.08 -49.61
N SER A 1057 3.59 104.51 -49.74
CA SER A 1057 2.45 105.07 -50.49
C SER A 1057 2.59 105.17 -52.01
N GLN A 1058 1.67 104.77 -52.88
CA GLN A 1058 0.32 104.21 -52.82
C GLN A 1058 -0.07 103.86 -54.28
N THR A 1059 -1.02 102.94 -54.49
CA THR A 1059 -1.92 102.84 -55.68
C THR A 1059 -1.32 102.40 -57.05
N PRO A 1060 -2.14 102.22 -58.12
CA PRO A 1060 -3.10 101.12 -58.35
C PRO A 1060 -2.90 100.48 -59.77
N ARG A 1061 -3.83 99.61 -60.17
CA ARG A 1061 -3.84 98.80 -61.41
C ARG A 1061 -3.48 99.53 -62.74
N MET A 1062 -2.70 98.81 -63.56
CA MET A 1062 -2.65 98.71 -65.04
C MET A 1062 -2.78 99.99 -65.89
N PHE A 1063 -1.69 100.35 -66.59
CA PHE A 1063 -1.64 100.71 -68.02
C PHE A 1063 -0.18 100.59 -68.56
N LEU A 1064 0.05 99.68 -69.50
CA LEU A 1064 1.09 99.72 -70.54
C LEU A 1064 0.79 100.93 -71.46
N PRO A 1065 1.72 101.64 -72.17
CA PRO A 1065 2.33 101.08 -73.40
C PRO A 1065 3.60 101.80 -74.01
N TYR A 1066 4.21 101.19 -75.06
CA TYR A 1066 4.90 101.79 -76.26
C TYR A 1066 6.05 102.84 -76.08
N VAL A 1067 7.17 102.94 -76.83
CA VAL A 1067 7.44 102.68 -78.26
C VAL A 1067 8.95 102.97 -78.62
N LEU A 1068 9.43 102.38 -79.73
CA LEU A 1068 10.57 102.73 -80.64
C LEU A 1068 12.05 102.65 -80.15
N GLY A 1069 12.98 101.99 -80.85
CA GLY A 1069 12.86 101.34 -82.15
C GLY A 1069 14.13 100.65 -82.68
N THR A 1070 13.93 100.05 -83.86
CA THR A 1070 14.89 99.71 -84.95
C THR A 1070 15.93 98.61 -84.70
N VAL A 1071 15.83 97.42 -85.32
CA VAL A 1071 16.05 97.06 -86.77
C VAL A 1071 17.55 97.03 -87.09
N GLY A 1072 18.16 96.02 -87.71
CA GLY A 1072 17.77 94.73 -88.31
C GLY A 1072 19.05 93.87 -88.34
N ALA A 1073 19.22 92.72 -88.99
CA ALA A 1073 18.54 91.82 -89.92
C ALA A 1073 19.32 90.48 -89.78
N GLY A 1074 18.91 89.27 -90.14
CA GLY A 1074 17.78 88.69 -90.83
C GLY A 1074 18.03 87.16 -90.93
N LEU A 1075 17.02 86.45 -91.48
CA LEU A 1075 17.05 85.08 -92.05
C LEU A 1075 17.06 83.84 -91.11
N ALA A 1076 15.85 83.31 -90.91
CA ALA A 1076 15.32 82.03 -91.45
C ALA A 1076 16.08 80.68 -91.38
N VAL A 1077 15.24 79.64 -91.13
CA VAL A 1077 15.36 78.17 -91.31
C VAL A 1077 15.96 77.39 -90.11
N GLY A 1078 15.31 76.37 -89.52
CA GLY A 1078 14.07 75.67 -89.84
C GLY A 1078 13.68 74.59 -88.80
N LEU A 1079 12.40 74.19 -88.90
CA LEU A 1079 11.67 72.99 -88.43
C LEU A 1079 12.21 72.07 -87.31
N GLY A 1080 11.28 71.69 -86.41
CA GLY A 1080 11.06 70.27 -86.08
C GLY A 1080 10.84 69.90 -84.61
N LEU A 1081 9.56 69.73 -84.24
CA LEU A 1081 8.95 68.82 -83.23
C LEU A 1081 9.87 67.91 -82.37
N HIS A 1082 9.61 67.55 -81.10
CA HIS A 1082 8.47 67.73 -80.17
C HIS A 1082 8.90 67.25 -78.75
N VAL A 1083 8.42 67.95 -77.71
CA VAL A 1083 7.92 67.47 -76.37
C VAL A 1083 8.90 66.74 -75.43
N ALA A 1084 9.49 67.34 -74.37
CA ALA A 1084 9.01 67.99 -73.12
C ALA A 1084 8.74 66.99 -71.96
N ARG A 1085 9.24 67.15 -70.72
CA ARG A 1085 9.95 68.27 -70.04
C ARG A 1085 10.79 67.72 -68.85
N ARG A 1086 12.02 68.24 -68.68
CA ARG A 1086 12.92 68.06 -67.51
C ARG A 1086 12.82 69.24 -66.53
N ARG A 1087 13.30 68.93 -65.31
CA ARG A 1087 13.44 69.70 -64.05
C ARG A 1087 14.41 70.90 -64.07
N MET A 1088 14.14 71.83 -63.12
CA MET A 1088 15.04 72.64 -62.25
C MET A 1088 16.05 73.63 -62.87
N ALA A 1089 15.97 74.92 -62.49
CA ALA A 1089 16.77 75.58 -61.44
C ALA A 1089 16.77 77.13 -61.58
N ARG A 1090 16.74 77.82 -60.43
CA ARG A 1090 17.19 79.21 -60.09
C ARG A 1090 16.96 80.39 -61.07
N GLN A 1091 16.47 81.48 -60.48
CA GLN A 1091 16.27 82.86 -60.98
C GLN A 1091 15.15 82.97 -62.03
N GLY A 1092 14.05 83.72 -61.83
CA GLY A 1092 13.73 84.69 -60.76
C GLY A 1092 13.05 84.17 -59.50
#